data_AF-A0A944QAN7-F1
#
_entry.id   AF-A0A944QAN7-F1
#
_cell.length_a   1.000
_cell.length_b   1.000
_cell.length_c   1.000
_cell.angle_alpha   90.00
_cell.angle_beta   90.00
_cell.angle_gamma   90.00
#
_symmetry.space_group_name_H-M   'P 1'
#
loop_
_entity.id
_entity.type
_entity.pdbx_description
1 polymer ?
#
loop_
_entity_poly.entity_id
_entity_poly.type
_entity_poly.pdbx_seq_one_letter_code
_entity_poly.pdbx_strand_id
1 'polypeptide(L)'
;MRNALLSSALPPSGDRPWRLTRRLAGAVVVPGIITGMLVFTPPAMAAPTPTASGICTGVVSQTAHRGTVQENLLKAAARKNAELIAKLQAEKSALEASAASLQVEIASADTAIAALDAEELQLTSDLATTSKSLAALEALKASTESEAAATAAQLANLQAERDGVQSKLTPLLAELATAQTTAAQLKAEADGVQGDIAALEGRIGAAETELAGLDAVAKTAADALTAKNGQIAAAEGELSTLEGVAAAAAAAVVAATKAVNDAETELVRLTAEGNTAKAVLDAQVAAVRNAKATLARLEGAADQAVADLTAKEGEVAKAQGELAALQIAADDAAGALAAKTSQVTQAQAELLVLQAAAAKAADAVAANAAAIDELARGIAGLESTISGLNSKIRVKQEQLQTAQTELAALERQKAMLVAQIDALTTSIDGIKGNSNKKRDLIEERDAKQLVLNGVNTQITDKNAQIEGLSGQLTTLQGQVNTLNSQLLAKQQQSSALQQQAAPLQAALTEANAAVATKESEIIGLQGQLPALQSAVADANAAVTAKQGELSDLHSQLPGLQANVVSAQDAVSAQAKVVADLEAALPGLTQGVAEAEAAISAQKLALDGLRSELVGAEAKLAGANQDVEAKKAEIAAFKAELPALQDALAAADNAVATKKAEIVALNAEMDSLVATLTGLNAQIAAKEAEVLSLQGRVAPLKDQLDKLNGDISAAEAALSSLQAQVASLDAQLTAAQITLRGLGGQKNANKDAITAQKATVLTLQEQLGTVQKQIQAIDGTIALGGCVA
;
A
#
# COMPACT_ATOMS: atom_id res chain seq x y z
N MET A 1 -8.30 8.04 -15.34
CA MET A 1 -8.42 7.95 -16.81
C MET A 1 -7.54 6.77 -17.22
N ARG A 2 -8.01 5.58 -17.60
CA ARG A 2 -9.22 5.10 -18.31
C ARG A 2 -9.14 5.20 -19.85
N ASN A 3 -8.87 4.04 -20.47
CA ASN A 3 -9.09 3.59 -21.85
C ASN A 3 -8.33 4.25 -23.02
N ALA A 4 -7.46 3.45 -23.68
CA ALA A 4 -7.43 3.27 -25.14
C ALA A 4 -6.70 1.95 -25.48
N LEU A 5 -7.34 1.02 -26.21
CA LEU A 5 -6.73 -0.24 -26.71
C LEU A 5 -7.62 -0.86 -27.82
N LEU A 6 -7.00 -1.51 -28.82
CA LEU A 6 -7.56 -2.49 -29.80
C LEU A 6 -8.63 -1.94 -30.80
N SER A 7 -8.64 -2.19 -32.13
CA SER A 7 -7.83 -2.99 -33.08
C SER A 7 -7.81 -4.52 -32.89
N SER A 8 -8.02 -5.41 -33.87
CA SER A 8 -8.61 -5.33 -35.24
C SER A 8 -8.84 -6.77 -35.81
N ALA A 9 -9.56 -6.90 -36.94
CA ALA A 9 -9.57 -8.03 -37.91
C ALA A 9 -10.05 -9.47 -37.54
N LEU A 10 -11.20 -9.86 -38.15
CA LEU A 10 -11.57 -11.07 -38.94
C LEU A 10 -11.12 -12.55 -38.60
N PRO A 11 -11.86 -13.59 -39.10
CA PRO A 11 -11.82 -14.99 -38.62
C PRO A 11 -11.08 -16.00 -39.56
N PRO A 12 -11.12 -17.33 -39.30
CA PRO A 12 -12.08 -18.21 -40.04
C PRO A 12 -12.53 -19.52 -39.31
N SER A 13 -13.22 -20.42 -40.06
CA SER A 13 -13.61 -21.84 -39.74
C SER A 13 -14.76 -22.05 -38.73
N GLY A 14 -15.49 -23.18 -38.73
CA GLY A 14 -15.51 -24.32 -39.68
C GLY A 14 -16.47 -25.46 -39.30
N ASP A 15 -16.93 -26.21 -40.33
CA ASP A 15 -17.58 -27.54 -40.30
C ASP A 15 -18.97 -27.79 -39.65
N ARG A 16 -19.48 -29.01 -39.88
CA ARG A 16 -20.88 -29.48 -39.74
C ARG A 16 -20.99 -30.67 -38.77
N PRO A 17 -22.22 -31.06 -38.40
CA PRO A 17 -22.64 -32.42 -38.78
C PRO A 17 -24.07 -32.52 -39.34
N TRP A 18 -24.46 -33.73 -39.77
CA TRP A 18 -25.74 -34.09 -40.40
C TRP A 18 -26.27 -35.41 -39.82
N ARG A 19 -27.60 -35.56 -39.71
CA ARG A 19 -28.47 -36.79 -39.60
C ARG A 19 -29.76 -36.41 -38.82
N LEU A 20 -30.95 -37.02 -38.99
CA LEU A 20 -31.40 -38.15 -39.82
C LEU A 20 -32.95 -38.07 -40.00
N THR A 21 -33.51 -38.50 -41.14
CA THR A 21 -34.96 -38.77 -41.28
C THR A 21 -35.26 -39.95 -42.22
N ARG A 22 -36.28 -40.76 -41.87
CA ARG A 22 -36.72 -42.00 -42.55
C ARG A 22 -37.53 -41.76 -43.83
N ARG A 23 -37.58 -42.76 -44.75
CA ARG A 23 -38.80 -43.51 -45.16
C ARG A 23 -38.51 -44.69 -46.13
N LEU A 24 -39.29 -45.77 -45.97
CA LEU A 24 -39.91 -46.75 -46.94
C LEU A 24 -39.21 -47.04 -48.31
N ALA A 25 -39.24 -48.25 -48.91
CA ALA A 25 -40.29 -49.29 -48.91
C ALA A 25 -39.83 -50.70 -49.42
N GLY A 26 -40.67 -51.74 -49.25
CA GLY A 26 -40.67 -53.02 -50.01
C GLY A 26 -39.90 -54.21 -49.41
N ALA A 27 -40.20 -55.49 -49.72
CA ALA A 27 -41.37 -56.10 -50.39
C ALA A 27 -41.41 -57.67 -50.27
N VAL A 28 -42.58 -58.29 -50.55
CA VAL A 28 -42.86 -59.73 -50.93
C VAL A 28 -42.72 -60.87 -49.90
N VAL A 29 -43.74 -61.77 -49.82
CA VAL A 29 -43.72 -63.28 -49.89
C VAL A 29 -45.04 -63.90 -49.37
N VAL A 30 -45.56 -64.97 -50.02
CA VAL A 30 -46.79 -65.75 -49.70
C VAL A 30 -46.65 -67.21 -50.20
N PRO A 31 -47.13 -68.26 -49.48
CA PRO A 31 -48.02 -69.30 -50.10
C PRO A 31 -49.06 -70.01 -49.18
N GLY A 32 -49.99 -70.80 -49.78
CA GLY A 32 -51.07 -71.64 -49.16
C GLY A 32 -51.47 -72.89 -50.03
N ILE A 33 -52.43 -73.77 -49.63
CA ILE A 33 -52.50 -75.24 -49.99
C ILE A 33 -53.95 -75.87 -50.22
N ILE A 34 -54.16 -77.03 -50.96
CA ILE A 34 -55.13 -78.25 -50.74
C ILE A 34 -56.03 -78.94 -51.93
N THR A 35 -56.25 -80.33 -51.98
CA THR A 35 -57.27 -81.37 -52.63
C THR A 35 -57.26 -81.97 -54.12
N GLY A 36 -57.87 -83.13 -54.67
CA GLY A 36 -58.47 -84.51 -54.30
C GLY A 36 -59.41 -85.41 -55.33
N MET A 37 -59.49 -86.81 -55.28
CA MET A 37 -60.54 -87.91 -55.74
C MET A 37 -60.67 -88.62 -57.22
N LEU A 38 -61.41 -89.74 -57.68
CA LEU A 38 -61.94 -91.18 -57.35
C LEU A 38 -62.71 -92.02 -58.55
N VAL A 39 -63.15 -93.38 -58.48
CA VAL A 39 -64.27 -94.23 -59.23
C VAL A 39 -64.05 -95.76 -59.81
N PHE A 40 -65.10 -96.68 -60.13
CA PHE A 40 -65.09 -98.23 -60.38
C PHE A 40 -66.33 -99.03 -61.13
N THR A 41 -66.31 -100.34 -61.70
CA THR A 41 -67.49 -101.33 -62.11
C THR A 41 -67.29 -102.81 -62.84
N PRO A 42 -68.26 -103.84 -62.97
CA PRO A 42 -68.14 -105.32 -63.51
C PRO A 42 -69.33 -106.21 -64.29
N PRO A 43 -69.17 -107.52 -64.84
CA PRO A 43 -70.16 -108.41 -65.69
C PRO A 43 -70.24 -110.08 -65.69
N ALA A 44 -71.23 -110.89 -66.34
CA ALA A 44 -71.30 -112.46 -66.56
C ALA A 44 -72.49 -113.27 -67.39
N MET A 45 -72.46 -114.65 -67.74
CA MET A 45 -73.55 -115.80 -67.95
C MET A 45 -73.70 -116.85 -69.22
N ALA A 46 -74.34 -118.13 -69.16
CA ALA A 46 -74.62 -119.22 -70.28
C ALA A 46 -75.57 -120.57 -70.06
N ALA A 47 -75.97 -121.51 -71.06
CA ALA A 47 -76.84 -122.84 -70.95
C ALA A 47 -77.03 -123.99 -72.15
N PRO A 48 -77.63 -125.28 -72.00
CA PRO A 48 -77.75 -126.52 -73.00
C PRO A 48 -78.97 -127.65 -73.05
N THR A 49 -79.12 -128.70 -73.99
CA THR A 49 -80.22 -129.87 -74.10
C THR A 49 -80.14 -131.19 -75.10
N PRO A 50 -80.93 -132.38 -75.00
CA PRO A 50 -80.89 -133.74 -75.83
C PRO A 50 -82.17 -134.77 -76.14
N THR A 51 -82.07 -136.01 -76.82
CA THR A 51 -82.95 -137.36 -76.96
C THR A 51 -83.52 -137.94 -78.38
N ALA A 52 -84.16 -139.15 -78.82
CA ALA A 52 -84.47 -140.70 -78.62
C ALA A 52 -85.36 -141.39 -79.84
N SER A 53 -85.89 -142.66 -80.19
CA SER A 53 -85.93 -144.23 -80.00
C SER A 53 -86.82 -145.15 -81.07
N GLY A 54 -86.99 -146.56 -81.10
CA GLY A 54 -87.85 -147.47 -82.08
C GLY A 54 -88.03 -149.11 -82.02
N ILE A 55 -88.86 -149.92 -82.86
CA ILE A 55 -89.18 -151.48 -82.83
C ILE A 55 -89.92 -152.31 -84.08
N CYS A 56 -90.16 -153.71 -84.13
CA CYS A 56 -90.66 -154.67 -85.31
C CYS A 56 -91.48 -156.10 -85.11
N THR A 57 -91.94 -156.95 -86.15
CA THR A 57 -92.69 -158.38 -86.16
C THR A 57 -92.78 -159.22 -87.57
N GLY A 58 -93.36 -160.43 -88.03
CA GLY A 58 -94.31 -161.67 -87.76
C GLY A 58 -94.51 -162.85 -88.91
N VAL A 59 -95.33 -164.00 -88.88
CA VAL A 59 -95.31 -165.30 -89.81
C VAL A 59 -96.53 -166.41 -90.05
N VAL A 60 -96.51 -167.35 -91.10
CA VAL A 60 -97.09 -168.78 -91.56
C VAL A 60 -98.57 -169.36 -91.95
N SER A 61 -98.71 -170.23 -93.04
CA SER A 61 -99.39 -171.62 -93.32
C SER A 61 -100.88 -172.07 -93.79
N GLN A 62 -101.00 -173.07 -94.76
CA GLN A 62 -101.95 -174.27 -95.02
C GLN A 62 -103.44 -174.33 -95.63
N THR A 63 -103.90 -175.53 -96.13
CA THR A 63 -105.27 -176.11 -96.52
C THR A 63 -105.85 -175.98 -97.99
N ALA A 64 -106.90 -176.66 -98.60
CA ALA A 64 -107.70 -177.98 -98.57
C ALA A 64 -108.86 -177.96 -99.70
N HIS A 65 -109.79 -178.90 -100.09
CA HIS A 65 -110.00 -180.40 -100.22
C HIS A 65 -111.40 -180.84 -100.90
N ARG A 66 -111.53 -181.97 -101.69
CA ARG A 66 -112.71 -182.91 -101.98
C ARG A 66 -113.41 -183.08 -103.39
N GLY A 67 -113.85 -184.33 -103.74
CA GLY A 67 -114.55 -184.77 -105.01
C GLY A 67 -115.37 -186.12 -104.97
N THR A 68 -115.88 -186.66 -106.12
CA THR A 68 -116.99 -187.68 -106.31
C THR A 68 -116.98 -188.43 -107.70
N VAL A 69 -117.72 -189.49 -108.18
CA VAL A 69 -118.67 -190.61 -107.76
C VAL A 69 -119.00 -191.57 -108.99
N GLN A 70 -119.80 -192.68 -108.86
CA GLN A 70 -120.56 -193.49 -109.91
C GLN A 70 -119.81 -194.59 -110.75
N GLU A 71 -120.35 -195.61 -111.51
CA GLU A 71 -121.69 -196.28 -111.77
C GLU A 71 -121.57 -197.67 -112.51
N ASN A 72 -122.68 -198.45 -112.67
CA ASN A 72 -123.14 -199.45 -113.71
C ASN A 72 -122.41 -200.79 -114.10
N LEU A 73 -123.24 -201.82 -114.38
CA LEU A 73 -123.03 -203.20 -114.92
C LEU A 73 -121.81 -204.06 -114.49
N LEU A 74 -120.69 -204.05 -115.24
CA LEU A 74 -119.77 -205.22 -115.32
C LEU A 74 -118.62 -205.28 -114.26
N LYS A 75 -118.78 -204.65 -113.09
CA LYS A 75 -117.63 -204.11 -112.31
C LYS A 75 -117.24 -204.81 -110.99
N ALA A 76 -117.89 -205.90 -110.60
CA ALA A 76 -117.87 -206.36 -109.20
C ALA A 76 -116.53 -206.92 -108.66
N ALA A 77 -115.83 -207.77 -109.43
CA ALA A 77 -114.79 -208.64 -108.87
C ALA A 77 -113.41 -207.99 -108.64
N ALA A 78 -113.06 -206.91 -109.35
CA ALA A 78 -111.68 -206.44 -109.44
C ALA A 78 -111.19 -205.54 -108.28
N ARG A 79 -112.06 -205.14 -107.34
CA ARG A 79 -111.75 -204.06 -106.37
C ARG A 79 -110.76 -204.45 -105.26
N LYS A 80 -110.80 -205.68 -104.77
CA LYS A 80 -110.20 -206.05 -103.45
C LYS A 80 -108.69 -205.83 -103.37
N ASN A 81 -107.97 -205.91 -104.48
CA ASN A 81 -106.50 -205.73 -104.51
C ASN A 81 -106.06 -204.26 -104.62
N ALA A 82 -106.96 -203.32 -104.96
CA ALA A 82 -106.60 -201.93 -105.19
C ALA A 82 -106.51 -201.10 -103.89
N GLU A 83 -107.37 -201.37 -102.91
CA GLU A 83 -107.45 -200.59 -101.66
C GLU A 83 -106.21 -200.77 -100.77
N LEU A 84 -105.58 -201.95 -100.79
CA LEU A 84 -104.45 -202.28 -99.93
C LEU A 84 -103.19 -201.47 -100.28
N ILE A 85 -102.90 -201.29 -101.57
CA ILE A 85 -101.70 -200.62 -102.07
C ILE A 85 -101.78 -199.10 -101.80
N ALA A 86 -102.96 -198.50 -101.98
CA ALA A 86 -103.16 -197.06 -101.76
C ALA A 86 -102.91 -196.64 -100.31
N LYS A 87 -103.21 -197.50 -99.33
CA LYS A 87 -102.95 -197.23 -97.90
C LYS A 87 -101.44 -197.15 -97.61
N LEU A 88 -100.66 -198.11 -98.13
CA LEU A 88 -99.21 -198.19 -97.89
C LEU A 88 -98.48 -196.94 -98.43
N GLN A 89 -98.89 -196.42 -99.58
CA GLN A 89 -98.28 -195.21 -100.15
C GLN A 89 -98.59 -193.94 -99.32
N ALA A 90 -99.76 -193.86 -98.68
CA ALA A 90 -100.10 -192.73 -97.82
C ALA A 90 -99.28 -192.70 -96.52
N GLU A 91 -98.97 -193.87 -95.94
CA GLU A 91 -98.18 -193.97 -94.70
C GLU A 91 -96.70 -193.58 -94.92
N LYS A 92 -96.15 -193.80 -96.14
CA LYS A 92 -94.78 -193.38 -96.48
C LYS A 92 -94.60 -191.85 -96.52
N SER A 93 -95.46 -191.13 -97.24
CA SER A 93 -95.32 -189.67 -97.39
C SER A 93 -95.54 -188.88 -96.09
N ALA A 94 -96.23 -189.45 -95.10
CA ALA A 94 -96.34 -188.86 -93.77
C ALA A 94 -95.01 -188.91 -92.97
N LEU A 95 -94.25 -189.99 -93.12
CA LEU A 95 -92.97 -190.17 -92.44
C LEU A 95 -91.87 -189.29 -93.06
N GLU A 96 -91.84 -189.17 -94.39
CA GLU A 96 -90.89 -188.32 -95.11
C GLU A 96 -90.99 -186.84 -94.69
N ALA A 97 -92.21 -186.35 -94.39
CA ALA A 97 -92.43 -184.99 -93.89
C ALA A 97 -91.87 -184.76 -92.47
N SER A 98 -91.93 -185.77 -91.59
CA SER A 98 -91.43 -185.64 -90.21
C SER A 98 -89.90 -185.55 -90.15
N ALA A 99 -89.20 -186.25 -91.05
CA ALA A 99 -87.74 -186.21 -91.12
C ALA A 99 -87.21 -184.80 -91.50
N ALA A 100 -87.89 -184.10 -92.41
CA ALA A 100 -87.48 -182.76 -92.83
C ALA A 100 -87.60 -181.71 -91.72
N SER A 101 -88.56 -181.86 -90.79
CA SER A 101 -88.79 -180.90 -89.69
C SER A 101 -87.64 -180.91 -88.66
N LEU A 102 -87.26 -182.10 -88.19
CA LEU A 102 -86.24 -182.26 -87.14
C LEU A 102 -84.85 -181.77 -87.57
N GLN A 103 -84.58 -181.74 -88.87
CA GLN A 103 -83.30 -181.32 -89.42
C GLN A 103 -83.10 -179.79 -89.43
N VAL A 104 -84.17 -179.01 -89.27
CA VAL A 104 -84.13 -177.53 -89.16
C VAL A 104 -83.82 -177.09 -87.72
N GLU A 105 -84.41 -177.74 -86.73
CA GLU A 105 -84.29 -177.34 -85.31
C GLU A 105 -82.85 -177.50 -84.77
N ILE A 106 -82.13 -178.52 -85.23
CA ILE A 106 -80.72 -178.77 -84.89
C ILE A 106 -79.82 -177.57 -85.26
N ALA A 107 -79.92 -177.09 -86.52
CA ALA A 107 -79.07 -176.00 -87.02
C ALA A 107 -79.30 -174.66 -86.29
N SER A 108 -80.52 -174.45 -85.77
CA SER A 108 -80.83 -173.25 -84.97
C SER A 108 -80.13 -173.25 -83.60
N ALA A 109 -79.85 -174.42 -83.02
CA ALA A 109 -79.29 -174.53 -81.68
C ALA A 109 -77.75 -174.41 -81.67
N ASP A 110 -77.06 -174.97 -82.67
CA ASP A 110 -75.60 -174.83 -82.84
C ASP A 110 -75.17 -173.35 -82.99
N THR A 111 -75.98 -172.55 -83.69
CA THR A 111 -75.72 -171.13 -83.93
C THR A 111 -75.70 -170.29 -82.65
N ALA A 112 -76.52 -170.64 -81.64
CA ALA A 112 -76.60 -169.89 -80.38
C ALA A 112 -75.39 -170.09 -79.46
N ILE A 113 -74.75 -171.26 -79.53
CA ILE A 113 -73.60 -171.62 -78.70
C ILE A 113 -72.37 -170.75 -79.03
N ALA A 114 -72.08 -170.58 -80.33
CA ALA A 114 -70.89 -169.87 -80.81
C ALA A 114 -70.87 -168.37 -80.42
N ALA A 115 -72.04 -167.77 -80.17
CA ALA A 115 -72.14 -166.39 -79.71
C ALA A 115 -71.69 -166.20 -78.25
N LEU A 116 -72.03 -167.16 -77.38
CA LEU A 116 -71.72 -167.09 -75.94
C LEU A 116 -70.24 -167.41 -75.65
N ASP A 117 -69.64 -168.36 -76.37
CA ASP A 117 -68.22 -168.72 -76.25
C ASP A 117 -67.29 -167.51 -76.55
N ALA A 118 -67.72 -166.56 -77.37
CA ALA A 118 -66.96 -165.34 -77.68
C ALA A 118 -66.94 -164.31 -76.53
N GLU A 119 -67.98 -164.28 -75.68
CA GLU A 119 -68.15 -163.25 -74.64
C GLU A 119 -67.37 -163.60 -73.35
N GLU A 120 -67.17 -164.88 -73.02
CA GLU A 120 -66.38 -165.30 -71.84
C GLU A 120 -64.89 -164.92 -71.96
N LEU A 121 -64.38 -164.84 -73.20
CA LEU A 121 -63.00 -164.43 -73.49
C LEU A 121 -62.75 -162.95 -73.16
N GLN A 122 -63.67 -162.06 -73.56
CA GLN A 122 -63.52 -160.61 -73.39
C GLN A 122 -63.42 -160.24 -71.90
N LEU A 123 -64.39 -160.70 -71.09
CA LEU A 123 -64.47 -160.46 -69.63
C LEU A 123 -63.23 -160.92 -68.85
N THR A 124 -62.43 -161.84 -69.41
CA THR A 124 -61.21 -162.34 -68.77
C THR A 124 -60.05 -161.34 -68.83
N SER A 125 -60.04 -160.44 -69.83
CA SER A 125 -58.95 -159.45 -70.01
C SER A 125 -59.11 -158.23 -69.07
N ASP A 126 -60.33 -157.74 -68.92
CA ASP A 126 -60.62 -156.49 -68.20
C ASP A 126 -60.37 -156.61 -66.68
N LEU A 127 -60.59 -157.80 -66.11
CA LEU A 127 -60.29 -158.13 -64.71
C LEU A 127 -58.78 -158.01 -64.39
N ALA A 128 -57.92 -158.48 -65.29
CA ALA A 128 -56.46 -158.47 -65.08
C ALA A 128 -55.91 -157.03 -65.10
N THR A 129 -56.40 -156.20 -66.03
CA THR A 129 -55.99 -154.80 -66.17
C THR A 129 -56.42 -153.97 -64.95
N THR A 130 -57.66 -154.16 -64.49
CA THR A 130 -58.22 -153.42 -63.34
C THR A 130 -57.44 -153.71 -62.05
N SER A 131 -57.06 -154.97 -61.81
CA SER A 131 -56.32 -155.36 -60.60
C SER A 131 -54.95 -154.70 -60.49
N LYS A 132 -54.23 -154.51 -61.60
CA LYS A 132 -52.86 -153.95 -61.60
C LYS A 132 -52.85 -152.45 -61.29
N SER A 133 -53.90 -151.72 -61.67
CA SER A 133 -54.03 -150.29 -61.44
C SER A 133 -54.24 -149.93 -59.96
N LEU A 134 -54.85 -150.83 -59.18
CA LEU A 134 -55.11 -150.59 -57.75
C LEU A 134 -53.82 -150.48 -56.93
N ALA A 135 -52.89 -151.43 -57.10
CA ALA A 135 -51.64 -151.47 -56.35
C ALA A 135 -50.70 -150.27 -56.59
N ALA A 136 -50.86 -149.57 -57.73
CA ALA A 136 -50.11 -148.36 -58.04
C ALA A 136 -50.59 -147.14 -57.23
N LEU A 137 -51.88 -147.07 -56.89
CA LEU A 137 -52.46 -145.98 -56.09
C LEU A 137 -52.05 -146.08 -54.62
N GLU A 138 -51.99 -147.31 -54.07
CA GLU A 138 -51.61 -147.56 -52.66
C GLU A 138 -50.18 -147.09 -52.37
N ALA A 139 -49.23 -147.37 -53.28
CA ALA A 139 -47.83 -146.96 -53.14
C ALA A 139 -47.64 -145.43 -53.19
N LEU A 140 -48.43 -144.72 -54.00
CA LEU A 140 -48.31 -143.27 -54.17
C LEU A 140 -48.77 -142.50 -52.92
N LYS A 141 -49.82 -142.98 -52.23
CA LYS A 141 -50.34 -142.36 -51.01
C LYS A 141 -49.29 -142.30 -49.91
N ALA A 142 -48.62 -143.42 -49.64
CA ALA A 142 -47.63 -143.53 -48.55
C ALA A 142 -46.42 -142.59 -48.71
N SER A 143 -46.04 -142.25 -49.95
CA SER A 143 -44.96 -141.28 -50.20
C SER A 143 -45.36 -139.87 -49.77
N THR A 144 -46.59 -139.44 -50.11
CA THR A 144 -47.09 -138.09 -49.85
C THR A 144 -47.27 -137.83 -48.35
N GLU A 145 -47.67 -138.85 -47.59
CA GLU A 145 -47.78 -138.78 -46.11
C GLU A 145 -46.42 -138.55 -45.44
N SER A 146 -45.33 -139.14 -45.97
CA SER A 146 -43.98 -138.98 -45.41
C SER A 146 -43.40 -137.58 -45.64
N GLU A 147 -43.69 -136.95 -46.77
CA GLU A 147 -43.21 -135.59 -47.08
C GLU A 147 -43.89 -134.54 -46.19
N ALA A 148 -45.19 -134.69 -45.92
CA ALA A 148 -45.95 -133.78 -45.05
C ALA A 148 -45.37 -133.73 -43.62
N ALA A 149 -44.92 -134.87 -43.08
CA ALA A 149 -44.29 -134.93 -41.76
C ALA A 149 -42.97 -134.15 -41.69
N ALA A 150 -42.19 -134.10 -42.78
CA ALA A 150 -40.92 -133.37 -42.83
C ALA A 150 -41.13 -131.85 -42.82
N THR A 151 -42.10 -131.32 -43.58
CA THR A 151 -42.42 -129.88 -43.60
C THR A 151 -42.88 -129.37 -42.23
N ALA A 152 -43.67 -130.16 -41.50
CA ALA A 152 -44.12 -129.82 -40.15
C ALA A 152 -42.96 -129.64 -39.15
N ALA A 153 -41.89 -130.44 -39.27
CA ALA A 153 -40.71 -130.32 -38.41
C ALA A 153 -39.86 -129.07 -38.72
N GLN A 154 -39.78 -128.66 -40.00
CA GLN A 154 -39.07 -127.44 -40.40
C GLN A 154 -39.75 -126.17 -39.86
N LEU A 155 -41.08 -126.13 -39.88
CA LEU A 155 -41.88 -125.02 -39.37
C LEU A 155 -41.57 -124.71 -37.89
N ALA A 156 -41.48 -125.74 -37.04
CA ALA A 156 -41.20 -125.59 -35.61
C ALA A 156 -39.81 -124.96 -35.33
N ASN A 157 -38.79 -125.31 -36.14
CA ASN A 157 -37.45 -124.74 -36.00
C ASN A 157 -37.43 -123.24 -36.37
N LEU A 158 -38.09 -122.86 -37.48
CA LEU A 158 -38.17 -121.46 -37.91
C LEU A 158 -38.90 -120.58 -36.87
N GLN A 159 -39.96 -121.12 -36.24
CA GLN A 159 -40.67 -120.44 -35.15
C GLN A 159 -39.76 -120.17 -33.94
N ALA A 160 -38.89 -121.13 -33.57
CA ALA A 160 -37.95 -120.97 -32.46
C ALA A 160 -36.82 -119.96 -32.77
N GLU A 161 -36.30 -119.93 -33.99
CA GLU A 161 -35.31 -118.92 -34.41
C GLU A 161 -35.90 -117.49 -34.34
N ARG A 162 -37.16 -117.33 -34.74
CA ARG A 162 -37.89 -116.06 -34.74
C ARG A 162 -38.10 -115.49 -33.32
N ASP A 163 -38.42 -116.33 -32.34
CA ASP A 163 -38.42 -115.92 -30.91
C ASP A 163 -37.00 -115.59 -30.40
N GLY A 164 -36.00 -116.35 -30.85
CA GLY A 164 -34.59 -116.11 -30.53
C GLY A 164 -34.09 -114.72 -30.96
N VAL A 165 -34.52 -114.23 -32.13
CA VAL A 165 -34.21 -112.87 -32.62
C VAL A 165 -35.00 -111.81 -31.82
N GLN A 166 -36.30 -112.01 -31.61
CA GLN A 166 -37.18 -111.10 -30.87
C GLN A 166 -36.65 -110.78 -29.45
N SER A 167 -36.12 -111.80 -28.75
CA SER A 167 -35.56 -111.67 -27.41
C SER A 167 -34.34 -110.72 -27.34
N LYS A 168 -33.55 -110.64 -28.42
CA LYS A 168 -32.33 -109.80 -28.50
C LYS A 168 -32.62 -108.37 -28.94
N LEU A 169 -33.64 -108.18 -29.77
CA LEU A 169 -34.02 -106.87 -30.31
C LEU A 169 -34.64 -105.96 -29.22
N THR A 170 -35.44 -106.53 -28.32
CA THR A 170 -36.19 -105.80 -27.29
C THR A 170 -35.32 -104.93 -26.35
N PRO A 171 -34.26 -105.45 -25.68
CA PRO A 171 -33.43 -104.61 -24.79
C PRO A 171 -32.68 -103.50 -25.53
N LEU A 172 -32.22 -103.75 -26.76
CA LEU A 172 -31.45 -102.77 -27.55
C LEU A 172 -32.28 -101.53 -27.93
N LEU A 173 -33.59 -101.70 -28.11
CA LEU A 173 -34.51 -100.58 -28.34
C LEU A 173 -34.69 -99.70 -27.08
N ALA A 174 -34.64 -100.29 -25.89
CA ALA A 174 -34.69 -99.57 -24.62
C ALA A 174 -33.36 -98.85 -24.30
N GLU A 175 -32.22 -99.50 -24.57
CA GLU A 175 -30.89 -98.87 -24.52
C GLU A 175 -30.84 -97.63 -25.44
N LEU A 176 -31.31 -97.78 -26.70
CA LEU A 176 -31.32 -96.70 -27.69
C LEU A 176 -32.17 -95.50 -27.26
N ALA A 177 -33.40 -95.73 -26.80
CA ALA A 177 -34.28 -94.65 -26.34
C ALA A 177 -33.72 -93.92 -25.10
N THR A 178 -33.04 -94.65 -24.21
CA THR A 178 -32.36 -94.08 -23.04
C THR A 178 -31.19 -93.19 -23.47
N ALA A 179 -30.30 -93.69 -24.34
CA ALA A 179 -29.14 -92.94 -24.83
C ALA A 179 -29.55 -91.67 -25.60
N GLN A 180 -30.62 -91.73 -26.41
CA GLN A 180 -31.21 -90.56 -27.08
C GLN A 180 -31.76 -89.52 -26.09
N THR A 181 -32.40 -89.96 -25.01
CA THR A 181 -32.92 -89.06 -23.96
C THR A 181 -31.78 -88.35 -23.22
N THR A 182 -30.72 -89.08 -22.84
CA THR A 182 -29.54 -88.50 -22.18
C THR A 182 -28.80 -87.51 -23.09
N ALA A 183 -28.67 -87.81 -24.40
CA ALA A 183 -28.06 -86.88 -25.35
C ALA A 183 -28.83 -85.55 -25.45
N ALA A 184 -30.17 -85.60 -25.43
CA ALA A 184 -31.01 -84.39 -25.43
C ALA A 184 -30.91 -83.58 -24.11
N GLN A 185 -30.78 -84.26 -22.97
CA GLN A 185 -30.59 -83.62 -21.66
C GLN A 185 -29.24 -82.90 -21.57
N LEU A 186 -28.14 -83.60 -21.88
CA LEU A 186 -26.79 -83.02 -21.90
C LEU A 186 -26.68 -81.81 -22.84
N LYS A 187 -27.44 -81.82 -23.96
CA LYS A 187 -27.50 -80.69 -24.89
C LYS A 187 -28.23 -79.48 -24.31
N ALA A 188 -29.36 -79.69 -23.62
CA ALA A 188 -30.05 -78.61 -22.92
C ALA A 188 -29.21 -78.04 -21.75
N GLU A 189 -28.42 -78.87 -21.08
CA GLU A 189 -27.44 -78.44 -20.06
C GLU A 189 -26.32 -77.60 -20.69
N ALA A 190 -25.79 -78.01 -21.84
CA ALA A 190 -24.78 -77.25 -22.58
C ALA A 190 -25.31 -75.89 -23.09
N ASP A 191 -26.52 -75.86 -23.65
CA ASP A 191 -27.19 -74.63 -24.07
C ASP A 191 -27.45 -73.69 -22.87
N GLY A 192 -27.73 -74.24 -21.69
CA GLY A 192 -27.85 -73.51 -20.43
C GLY A 192 -26.53 -72.85 -20.01
N VAL A 193 -25.44 -73.63 -19.91
CA VAL A 193 -24.10 -73.11 -19.56
C VAL A 193 -23.60 -72.08 -20.58
N GLN A 194 -23.94 -72.24 -21.86
CA GLN A 194 -23.65 -71.26 -22.91
C GLN A 194 -24.40 -69.92 -22.69
N GLY A 195 -25.60 -69.96 -22.10
CA GLY A 195 -26.36 -68.79 -21.67
C GLY A 195 -25.75 -68.11 -20.44
N ASP A 196 -25.32 -68.89 -19.44
CA ASP A 196 -24.65 -68.37 -18.24
C ASP A 196 -23.31 -67.68 -18.59
N ILE A 197 -22.54 -68.25 -19.52
CA ILE A 197 -21.34 -67.63 -20.11
C ILE A 197 -21.66 -66.24 -20.69
N ALA A 198 -22.67 -66.13 -21.56
CA ALA A 198 -23.01 -64.85 -22.18
C ALA A 198 -23.54 -63.81 -21.16
N ALA A 199 -24.24 -64.26 -20.12
CA ALA A 199 -24.65 -63.39 -19.01
C ALA A 199 -23.44 -62.90 -18.18
N LEU A 200 -22.41 -63.75 -18.04
CA LEU A 200 -21.17 -63.43 -17.33
C LEU A 200 -20.24 -62.50 -18.13
N GLU A 201 -20.18 -62.64 -19.46
CA GLU A 201 -19.51 -61.67 -20.35
C GLU A 201 -20.12 -60.27 -20.16
N GLY A 202 -21.45 -60.18 -20.09
CA GLY A 202 -22.16 -58.94 -19.79
C GLY A 202 -21.86 -58.37 -18.39
N ARG A 203 -21.72 -59.23 -17.37
CA ARG A 203 -21.30 -58.83 -16.01
C ARG A 203 -19.86 -58.27 -16.02
N ILE A 204 -18.93 -58.91 -16.73
CA ILE A 204 -17.54 -58.46 -16.85
C ILE A 204 -17.46 -57.09 -17.54
N GLY A 205 -18.07 -56.93 -18.72
CA GLY A 205 -18.03 -55.65 -19.45
C GLY A 205 -18.70 -54.49 -18.70
N ALA A 206 -19.73 -54.77 -17.90
CA ALA A 206 -20.32 -53.79 -16.99
C ALA A 206 -19.34 -53.41 -15.86
N ALA A 207 -18.69 -54.39 -15.24
CA ALA A 207 -17.70 -54.16 -14.18
C ALA A 207 -16.45 -53.41 -14.66
N GLU A 208 -15.98 -53.69 -15.88
CA GLU A 208 -14.89 -52.94 -16.54
C GLU A 208 -15.29 -51.49 -16.84
N THR A 209 -16.54 -51.25 -17.26
CA THR A 209 -17.07 -49.90 -17.48
C THR A 209 -17.17 -49.12 -16.17
N GLU A 210 -17.63 -49.76 -15.09
CA GLU A 210 -17.67 -49.18 -13.75
C GLU A 210 -16.26 -48.87 -13.23
N LEU A 211 -15.31 -49.79 -13.42
CA LEU A 211 -13.91 -49.59 -13.08
C LEU A 211 -13.30 -48.38 -13.80
N ALA A 212 -13.54 -48.22 -15.11
CA ALA A 212 -13.06 -47.05 -15.86
C ALA A 212 -13.65 -45.73 -15.31
N GLY A 213 -14.89 -45.76 -14.82
CA GLY A 213 -15.49 -44.64 -14.09
C GLY A 213 -14.81 -44.36 -12.75
N LEU A 214 -14.48 -45.41 -11.98
CA LEU A 214 -13.82 -45.31 -10.68
C LEU A 214 -12.36 -44.83 -10.82
N ASP A 215 -11.59 -45.33 -11.80
CA ASP A 215 -10.24 -44.84 -12.10
C ASP A 215 -10.27 -43.34 -12.50
N ALA A 216 -11.32 -42.88 -13.18
CA ALA A 216 -11.52 -41.45 -13.49
C ALA A 216 -11.89 -40.61 -12.24
N VAL A 217 -12.66 -41.15 -11.29
CA VAL A 217 -12.94 -40.49 -10.00
C VAL A 217 -11.67 -40.41 -9.14
N ALA A 218 -10.89 -41.49 -9.05
CA ALA A 218 -9.61 -41.50 -8.35
C ALA A 218 -8.63 -40.47 -8.94
N LYS A 219 -8.50 -40.41 -10.27
CA LYS A 219 -7.71 -39.36 -10.94
C LYS A 219 -8.23 -37.96 -10.60
N THR A 220 -9.54 -37.74 -10.60
CA THR A 220 -10.13 -36.43 -10.29
C THR A 220 -9.82 -35.99 -8.85
N ALA A 221 -9.86 -36.93 -7.89
CA ALA A 221 -9.46 -36.67 -6.50
C ALA A 221 -7.96 -36.37 -6.35
N ALA A 222 -7.09 -37.11 -7.06
CA ALA A 222 -5.65 -36.88 -7.07
C ALA A 222 -5.26 -35.53 -7.72
N ASP A 223 -5.90 -35.17 -8.83
CA ASP A 223 -5.70 -33.88 -9.49
C ASP A 223 -6.19 -32.72 -8.59
N ALA A 224 -7.32 -32.88 -7.89
CA ALA A 224 -7.84 -31.90 -6.94
C ALA A 224 -6.91 -31.72 -5.72
N LEU A 225 -6.43 -32.82 -5.13
CA LEU A 225 -5.46 -32.79 -4.04
C LEU A 225 -4.15 -32.12 -4.48
N THR A 226 -3.68 -32.38 -5.69
CA THR A 226 -2.48 -31.75 -6.27
C THR A 226 -2.69 -30.25 -6.46
N ALA A 227 -3.82 -29.83 -7.05
CA ALA A 227 -4.17 -28.42 -7.22
C ALA A 227 -4.27 -27.69 -5.88
N LYS A 228 -4.80 -28.34 -4.83
CA LYS A 228 -4.96 -27.72 -3.51
C LYS A 228 -3.63 -27.54 -2.78
N ASN A 229 -2.71 -28.50 -2.88
CA ASN A 229 -1.33 -28.33 -2.42
C ASN A 229 -0.62 -27.19 -3.18
N GLY A 230 -0.87 -27.04 -4.48
CA GLY A 230 -0.38 -25.91 -5.27
C GLY A 230 -0.91 -24.55 -4.78
N GLN A 231 -2.19 -24.46 -4.42
CA GLN A 231 -2.79 -23.25 -3.82
C GLN A 231 -2.16 -22.91 -2.46
N ILE A 232 -1.88 -23.92 -1.62
CA ILE A 232 -1.19 -23.72 -0.33
C ILE A 232 0.22 -23.17 -0.55
N ALA A 233 1.02 -23.78 -1.43
CA ALA A 233 2.40 -23.34 -1.68
C ALA A 233 2.46 -21.91 -2.27
N ALA A 234 1.51 -21.55 -3.14
CA ALA A 234 1.38 -20.18 -3.65
C ALA A 234 1.01 -19.19 -2.52
N ALA A 235 0.04 -19.54 -1.69
CA ALA A 235 -0.40 -18.71 -0.56
C ALA A 235 0.71 -18.52 0.49
N GLU A 236 1.54 -19.53 0.74
CA GLU A 236 2.72 -19.44 1.62
C GLU A 236 3.82 -18.53 1.05
N GLY A 237 4.01 -18.52 -0.28
CA GLY A 237 4.90 -17.56 -0.95
C GLY A 237 4.40 -16.12 -0.89
N GLU A 238 3.09 -15.91 -1.03
CA GLU A 238 2.45 -14.61 -0.82
C GLU A 238 2.56 -14.17 0.65
N LEU A 239 2.35 -15.06 1.62
CA LEU A 239 2.53 -14.75 3.05
C LEU A 239 3.96 -14.29 3.34
N SER A 240 4.98 -15.02 2.87
CA SER A 240 6.39 -14.63 3.02
C SER A 240 6.68 -13.24 2.43
N THR A 241 6.03 -12.89 1.32
CA THR A 241 6.11 -11.56 0.71
C THR A 241 5.46 -10.49 1.59
N LEU A 242 4.27 -10.77 2.14
CA LEU A 242 3.56 -9.86 3.05
C LEU A 242 4.28 -9.66 4.39
N GLU A 243 4.90 -10.71 4.94
CA GLU A 243 5.74 -10.62 6.14
C GLU A 243 6.98 -9.73 5.88
N GLY A 244 7.55 -9.78 4.67
CA GLY A 244 8.58 -8.84 4.24
C GLY A 244 8.10 -7.38 4.16
N VAL A 245 6.86 -7.15 3.69
CA VAL A 245 6.23 -5.81 3.67
C VAL A 245 5.96 -5.30 5.08
N ALA A 246 5.47 -6.15 5.98
CA ALA A 246 5.24 -5.82 7.38
C ALA A 246 6.55 -5.47 8.11
N ALA A 247 7.62 -6.24 7.89
CA ALA A 247 8.95 -5.93 8.41
C ALA A 247 9.51 -4.59 7.89
N ALA A 248 9.32 -4.29 6.60
CA ALA A 248 9.71 -3.00 6.02
C ALA A 248 8.89 -1.82 6.60
N ALA A 249 7.59 -2.01 6.84
CA ALA A 249 6.74 -1.02 7.49
C ALA A 249 7.14 -0.79 8.96
N ALA A 250 7.52 -1.84 9.69
CA ALA A 250 8.02 -1.72 11.05
C ALA A 250 9.35 -0.94 11.11
N ALA A 251 10.26 -1.20 10.18
CA ALA A 251 11.50 -0.42 10.04
C ALA A 251 11.22 1.06 9.73
N ALA A 252 10.20 1.35 8.92
CA ALA A 252 9.78 2.73 8.63
C ALA A 252 9.21 3.44 9.87
N VAL A 253 8.43 2.76 10.72
CA VAL A 253 7.95 3.30 12.01
C VAL A 253 9.12 3.65 12.92
N VAL A 254 10.12 2.76 13.05
CA VAL A 254 11.33 3.01 13.85
C VAL A 254 12.12 4.21 13.32
N ALA A 255 12.28 4.33 11.99
CA ALA A 255 12.97 5.45 11.36
C ALA A 255 12.24 6.79 11.59
N ALA A 256 10.91 6.82 11.39
CA ALA A 256 10.10 8.02 11.63
C ALA A 256 10.08 8.42 13.11
N THR A 257 10.00 7.45 14.03
CA THR A 257 10.11 7.68 15.48
C THR A 257 11.44 8.34 15.84
N LYS A 258 12.56 7.85 15.26
CA LYS A 258 13.87 8.48 15.47
C LYS A 258 13.90 9.91 14.92
N ALA A 259 13.38 10.15 13.72
CA ALA A 259 13.37 11.47 13.10
C ALA A 259 12.56 12.49 13.94
N VAL A 260 11.42 12.09 14.51
CA VAL A 260 10.67 12.90 15.47
C VAL A 260 11.51 13.23 16.70
N ASN A 261 12.15 12.23 17.34
CA ASN A 261 12.99 12.45 18.53
C ASN A 261 14.22 13.35 18.25
N ASP A 262 14.86 13.19 17.09
CA ASP A 262 15.96 14.04 16.64
C ASP A 262 15.46 15.49 16.46
N ALA A 263 14.28 15.67 15.85
CA ALA A 263 13.69 16.98 15.60
C ALA A 263 13.20 17.69 16.87
N GLU A 264 12.71 16.94 17.88
CA GLU A 264 12.38 17.48 19.21
C GLU A 264 13.65 17.93 19.95
N THR A 265 14.73 17.16 19.87
CA THR A 265 16.03 17.52 20.45
C THR A 265 16.57 18.82 19.84
N GLU A 266 16.50 18.96 18.52
CA GLU A 266 16.90 20.17 17.80
C GLU A 266 16.01 21.39 18.14
N LEU A 267 14.70 21.18 18.32
CA LEU A 267 13.79 22.24 18.75
C LEU A 267 14.15 22.77 20.16
N VAL A 268 14.57 21.89 21.08
CA VAL A 268 15.07 22.30 22.41
C VAL A 268 16.38 23.11 22.27
N ARG A 269 17.31 22.68 21.42
CA ARG A 269 18.57 23.41 21.15
C ARG A 269 18.30 24.82 20.62
N LEU A 270 17.51 24.95 19.55
CA LEU A 270 17.14 26.24 18.97
C LEU A 270 16.40 27.14 19.96
N THR A 271 15.54 26.58 20.81
CA THR A 271 14.85 27.34 21.86
C THR A 271 15.81 27.90 22.91
N ALA A 272 16.84 27.15 23.30
CA ALA A 272 17.89 27.63 24.21
C ALA A 272 18.74 28.74 23.56
N GLU A 273 19.03 28.64 22.27
CA GLU A 273 19.77 29.66 21.52
C GLU A 273 18.96 30.95 21.34
N GLY A 274 17.67 30.87 21.00
CA GLY A 274 16.77 32.03 20.94
C GLY A 274 16.62 32.74 22.29
N ASN A 275 16.48 31.98 23.38
CA ASN A 275 16.50 32.54 24.74
C ASN A 275 17.84 33.24 25.07
N THR A 276 18.96 32.69 24.60
CA THR A 276 20.30 33.29 24.79
C THR A 276 20.46 34.58 23.99
N ALA A 277 20.07 34.59 22.71
CA ALA A 277 20.06 35.79 21.86
C ALA A 277 19.19 36.90 22.47
N LYS A 278 18.00 36.55 22.99
CA LYS A 278 17.13 37.49 23.69
C LYS A 278 17.76 38.05 24.97
N ALA A 279 18.40 37.21 25.78
CA ALA A 279 19.09 37.66 26.99
C ALA A 279 20.23 38.65 26.68
N VAL A 280 20.97 38.43 25.58
CA VAL A 280 22.01 39.37 25.11
C VAL A 280 21.40 40.69 24.63
N LEU A 281 20.29 40.66 23.89
CA LEU A 281 19.57 41.87 23.46
C LEU A 281 19.03 42.67 24.67
N ASP A 282 18.38 42.01 25.63
CA ASP A 282 17.84 42.64 26.84
C ASP A 282 18.97 43.27 27.69
N ALA A 283 20.12 42.59 27.78
CA ALA A 283 21.33 43.11 28.44
C ALA A 283 21.91 44.33 27.70
N GLN A 284 21.94 44.33 26.36
CA GLN A 284 22.40 45.47 25.58
C GLN A 284 21.49 46.70 25.75
N VAL A 285 20.17 46.50 25.77
CA VAL A 285 19.19 47.56 26.06
C VAL A 285 19.40 48.13 27.48
N ALA A 286 19.73 47.28 28.45
CA ALA A 286 20.10 47.74 29.79
C ALA A 286 21.43 48.52 29.81
N ALA A 287 22.43 48.08 29.04
CA ALA A 287 23.71 48.78 28.91
C ALA A 287 23.54 50.19 28.29
N VAL A 288 22.76 50.32 27.21
CA VAL A 288 22.41 51.63 26.61
C VAL A 288 21.72 52.54 27.62
N ARG A 289 20.74 52.03 28.39
CA ARG A 289 20.05 52.80 29.42
C ARG A 289 21.01 53.32 30.49
N ASN A 290 21.92 52.47 30.96
CA ASN A 290 22.90 52.83 31.98
C ASN A 290 23.96 53.81 31.45
N ALA A 291 24.41 53.65 30.21
CA ALA A 291 25.32 54.58 29.53
C ALA A 291 24.69 55.98 29.38
N LYS A 292 23.42 56.06 28.95
CA LYS A 292 22.67 57.33 28.89
C LYS A 292 22.47 57.99 30.26
N ALA A 293 22.23 57.18 31.31
CA ALA A 293 22.13 57.70 32.68
C ALA A 293 23.47 58.22 33.24
N THR A 294 24.61 57.72 32.74
CA THR A 294 25.93 58.29 33.05
C THR A 294 26.26 59.50 32.19
N LEU A 295 25.86 59.51 30.91
CA LEU A 295 25.98 60.69 30.04
C LEU A 295 25.31 61.91 30.67
N ALA A 296 24.03 61.81 31.05
CA ALA A 296 23.29 62.89 31.69
C ALA A 296 23.91 63.39 33.00
N ARG A 297 24.65 62.53 33.73
CA ARG A 297 25.39 62.92 34.93
C ARG A 297 26.67 63.68 34.61
N LEU A 298 27.36 63.32 33.52
CA LEU A 298 28.55 64.01 33.05
C LEU A 298 28.19 65.34 32.38
N GLU A 299 27.07 65.43 31.67
CA GLU A 299 26.52 66.67 31.10
C GLU A 299 26.26 67.69 32.22
N GLY A 300 25.50 67.30 33.26
CA GLY A 300 25.28 68.16 34.43
C GLY A 300 26.55 68.51 35.22
N ALA A 301 27.60 67.68 35.17
CA ALA A 301 28.90 67.99 35.77
C ALA A 301 29.72 68.98 34.92
N ALA A 302 29.61 68.91 33.59
CA ALA A 302 30.20 69.89 32.68
C ALA A 302 29.50 71.25 32.79
N ASP A 303 28.17 71.27 32.88
CA ASP A 303 27.39 72.49 33.14
C ASP A 303 27.80 73.15 34.47
N GLN A 304 27.98 72.36 35.55
CA GLN A 304 28.46 72.86 36.83
C GLN A 304 29.88 73.43 36.72
N ALA A 305 30.81 72.75 36.03
CA ALA A 305 32.17 73.25 35.85
C ALA A 305 32.20 74.59 35.06
N VAL A 306 31.32 74.75 34.07
CA VAL A 306 31.15 76.01 33.34
C VAL A 306 30.55 77.10 34.23
N ALA A 307 29.58 76.77 35.10
CA ALA A 307 29.02 77.69 36.07
C ALA A 307 30.07 78.14 37.11
N ASP A 308 30.89 77.23 37.62
CA ASP A 308 31.97 77.50 38.59
C ASP A 308 33.04 78.43 37.98
N LEU A 309 33.44 78.17 36.73
CA LEU A 309 34.34 79.05 35.98
C LEU A 309 33.73 80.45 35.79
N THR A 310 32.47 80.52 35.32
CA THR A 310 31.75 81.78 35.09
C THR A 310 31.62 82.61 36.37
N ALA A 311 31.33 81.96 37.50
CA ALA A 311 31.28 82.60 38.81
C ALA A 311 32.65 83.18 39.22
N LYS A 312 33.73 82.44 38.96
CA LYS A 312 35.10 82.88 39.27
C LYS A 312 35.58 84.03 38.39
N GLU A 313 35.23 84.04 37.11
CA GLU A 313 35.46 85.19 36.22
C GLU A 313 34.68 86.43 36.69
N GLY A 314 33.46 86.24 37.24
CA GLY A 314 32.70 87.28 37.91
C GLY A 314 33.37 87.84 39.17
N GLU A 315 33.98 86.98 40.01
CA GLU A 315 34.78 87.43 41.17
C GLU A 315 36.00 88.25 40.72
N VAL A 316 36.71 87.83 39.68
CA VAL A 316 37.84 88.58 39.10
C VAL A 316 37.38 89.95 38.60
N ALA A 317 36.30 90.03 37.83
CA ALA A 317 35.77 91.30 37.33
C ALA A 317 35.36 92.26 38.46
N LYS A 318 34.74 91.74 39.52
CA LYS A 318 34.41 92.51 40.74
C LYS A 318 35.67 93.02 41.44
N ALA A 319 36.67 92.16 41.63
CA ALA A 319 37.92 92.52 42.28
C ALA A 319 38.75 93.54 41.46
N GLN A 320 38.68 93.50 40.12
CA GLN A 320 39.26 94.51 39.23
C GLN A 320 38.59 95.88 39.41
N GLY A 321 37.26 95.92 39.50
CA GLY A 321 36.52 97.16 39.77
C GLY A 321 36.83 97.76 41.14
N GLU A 322 36.94 96.91 42.17
CA GLU A 322 37.35 97.34 43.52
C GLU A 322 38.80 97.84 43.56
N LEU A 323 39.73 97.19 42.84
CA LEU A 323 41.11 97.68 42.71
C LEU A 323 41.17 99.07 42.05
N ALA A 324 40.43 99.28 40.95
CA ALA A 324 40.40 100.57 40.27
C ALA A 324 39.88 101.71 41.18
N ALA A 325 38.85 101.43 41.99
CA ALA A 325 38.34 102.38 42.98
C ALA A 325 39.36 102.68 44.10
N LEU A 326 40.10 101.67 44.58
CA LEU A 326 41.16 101.84 45.57
C LEU A 326 42.38 102.61 45.02
N GLN A 327 42.70 102.44 43.74
CA GLN A 327 43.76 103.20 43.06
C GLN A 327 43.40 104.69 42.96
N ILE A 328 42.17 105.02 42.56
CA ILE A 328 41.67 106.41 42.56
C ILE A 328 41.74 107.00 43.97
N ALA A 329 41.32 106.25 45.00
CA ALA A 329 41.40 106.72 46.38
C ALA A 329 42.85 106.96 46.88
N ALA A 330 43.81 106.17 46.41
CA ALA A 330 45.23 106.36 46.71
C ALA A 330 45.81 107.59 46.00
N ASP A 331 45.45 107.81 44.73
CA ASP A 331 45.83 109.00 43.95
C ASP A 331 45.21 110.29 44.53
N ASP A 332 43.93 110.26 44.93
CA ASP A 332 43.26 111.38 45.61
C ASP A 332 43.91 111.70 46.96
N ALA A 333 44.26 110.69 47.76
CA ALA A 333 44.98 110.87 49.02
C ALA A 333 46.39 111.46 48.80
N ALA A 334 47.10 111.00 47.77
CA ALA A 334 48.42 111.52 47.40
C ALA A 334 48.34 112.97 46.89
N GLY A 335 47.31 113.28 46.09
CA GLY A 335 47.01 114.63 45.64
C GLY A 335 46.68 115.58 46.80
N ALA A 336 45.88 115.14 47.76
CA ALA A 336 45.57 115.90 48.97
C ALA A 336 46.81 116.17 49.83
N LEU A 337 47.68 115.17 50.01
CA LEU A 337 48.96 115.32 50.72
C LEU A 337 49.90 116.29 49.99
N ALA A 338 50.02 116.19 48.65
CA ALA A 338 50.84 117.07 47.84
C ALA A 338 50.33 118.52 47.87
N ALA A 339 49.01 118.73 47.75
CA ALA A 339 48.38 120.04 47.86
C ALA A 339 48.61 120.68 49.25
N LYS A 340 48.49 119.90 50.33
CA LYS A 340 48.76 120.39 51.69
C LYS A 340 50.24 120.68 51.94
N THR A 341 51.14 119.87 51.37
CA THR A 341 52.59 120.12 51.41
C THR A 341 52.92 121.43 50.69
N SER A 342 52.32 121.67 49.51
CA SER A 342 52.46 122.92 48.77
C SER A 342 51.94 124.13 49.55
N GLN A 343 50.79 124.01 50.24
CA GLN A 343 50.28 125.06 51.14
C GLN A 343 51.26 125.38 52.28
N VAL A 344 51.89 124.37 52.90
CA VAL A 344 52.94 124.60 53.92
C VAL A 344 54.12 125.38 53.33
N THR A 345 54.63 124.98 52.15
CA THR A 345 55.76 125.67 51.50
C THR A 345 55.42 127.10 51.10
N GLN A 346 54.21 127.36 50.58
CA GLN A 346 53.75 128.72 50.28
C GLN A 346 53.65 129.55 51.56
N ALA A 347 53.03 129.02 52.61
CA ALA A 347 52.87 129.72 53.88
C ALA A 347 54.23 130.07 54.53
N GLN A 348 55.22 129.18 54.42
CA GLN A 348 56.61 129.43 54.84
C GLN A 348 57.29 130.53 54.01
N ALA A 349 57.06 130.59 52.70
CA ALA A 349 57.59 131.67 51.86
C ALA A 349 56.95 133.04 52.20
N GLU A 350 55.64 133.06 52.45
CA GLU A 350 54.92 134.26 52.92
C GLU A 350 55.41 134.73 54.30
N LEU A 351 55.68 133.79 55.23
CA LEU A 351 56.26 134.10 56.53
C LEU A 351 57.62 134.81 56.42
N LEU A 352 58.51 134.36 55.53
CA LEU A 352 59.81 135.03 55.32
C LEU A 352 59.66 136.48 54.84
N VAL A 353 58.66 136.76 54.00
CA VAL A 353 58.35 138.14 53.56
C VAL A 353 57.81 138.99 54.73
N LEU A 354 56.94 138.43 55.57
CA LEU A 354 56.42 139.10 56.75
C LEU A 354 57.50 139.37 57.81
N GLN A 355 58.40 138.41 58.05
CA GLN A 355 59.54 138.58 58.95
C GLN A 355 60.51 139.67 58.44
N ALA A 356 60.77 139.73 57.13
CA ALA A 356 61.56 140.82 56.53
C ALA A 356 60.87 142.20 56.65
N ALA A 357 59.52 142.25 56.54
CA ALA A 357 58.76 143.47 56.77
C ALA A 357 58.80 143.93 58.25
N ALA A 358 58.69 142.99 59.20
CA ALA A 358 58.80 143.27 60.63
C ALA A 358 60.20 143.77 61.02
N ALA A 359 61.26 143.15 60.48
CA ALA A 359 62.63 143.64 60.66
C ALA A 359 62.81 145.07 60.15
N LYS A 360 62.33 145.37 58.94
CA LYS A 360 62.37 146.72 58.36
C LYS A 360 61.56 147.75 59.17
N ALA A 361 60.46 147.34 59.80
CA ALA A 361 59.71 148.20 60.71
C ALA A 361 60.48 148.47 62.02
N ALA A 362 61.20 147.47 62.55
CA ALA A 362 62.06 147.63 63.72
C ALA A 362 63.24 148.57 63.45
N ASP A 363 63.90 148.42 62.30
CA ASP A 363 64.96 149.33 61.84
C ASP A 363 64.46 150.78 61.74
N ALA A 364 63.23 150.99 61.25
CA ALA A 364 62.64 152.32 61.15
C ALA A 364 62.32 152.95 62.51
N VAL A 365 61.81 152.17 63.47
CA VAL A 365 61.62 152.61 64.87
C VAL A 365 62.95 153.00 65.51
N ALA A 366 63.98 152.14 65.36
CA ALA A 366 65.31 152.39 65.90
C ALA A 366 65.99 153.62 65.29
N ALA A 367 65.86 153.81 63.97
CA ALA A 367 66.39 154.98 63.27
C ALA A 367 65.72 156.28 63.72
N ASN A 368 64.40 156.29 63.94
CA ASN A 368 63.69 157.46 64.45
C ASN A 368 64.09 157.79 65.90
N ALA A 369 64.26 156.79 66.76
CA ALA A 369 64.77 156.98 68.12
C ALA A 369 66.18 157.60 68.14
N ALA A 370 67.12 157.04 67.36
CA ALA A 370 68.47 157.57 67.24
C ALA A 370 68.50 159.00 66.67
N ALA A 371 67.59 159.34 65.74
CA ALA A 371 67.45 160.69 65.21
C ALA A 371 66.95 161.69 66.27
N ILE A 372 66.04 161.29 67.17
CA ILE A 372 65.58 162.12 68.30
C ILE A 372 66.75 162.41 69.26
N ASP A 373 67.55 161.39 69.61
CA ASP A 373 68.69 161.53 70.54
C ASP A 373 69.81 162.43 70.00
N GLU A 374 70.14 162.32 68.70
CA GLU A 374 71.07 163.23 68.03
C GLU A 374 70.56 164.68 68.07
N LEU A 375 69.27 164.85 67.83
CA LEU A 375 68.67 166.18 67.81
C LEU A 375 68.61 166.82 69.20
N ALA A 376 68.33 166.04 70.25
CA ALA A 376 68.33 166.49 71.64
C ALA A 376 69.75 166.96 72.07
N ARG A 377 70.80 166.22 71.67
CA ARG A 377 72.20 166.65 71.85
C ARG A 377 72.49 167.97 71.13
N GLY A 378 71.98 168.15 69.91
CA GLY A 378 72.09 169.41 69.16
C GLY A 378 71.39 170.61 69.83
N ILE A 379 70.21 170.41 70.41
CA ILE A 379 69.45 171.45 71.14
C ILE A 379 70.25 171.94 72.35
N ALA A 380 70.71 171.03 73.22
CA ALA A 380 71.45 171.38 74.42
C ALA A 380 72.78 172.12 74.13
N GLY A 381 73.45 171.79 73.03
CA GLY A 381 74.66 172.48 72.58
C GLY A 381 74.42 173.94 72.20
N LEU A 382 73.29 174.25 71.54
CA LEU A 382 72.90 175.61 71.18
C LEU A 382 72.54 176.42 72.43
N GLU A 383 71.74 175.88 73.35
CA GLU A 383 71.34 176.52 74.60
C GLU A 383 72.54 176.91 75.48
N SER A 384 73.50 175.99 75.62
CA SER A 384 74.78 176.25 76.31
C SER A 384 75.57 177.40 75.68
N THR A 385 75.64 177.43 74.34
CA THR A 385 76.36 178.48 73.59
C THR A 385 75.72 179.86 73.76
N ILE A 386 74.38 179.93 73.74
CA ILE A 386 73.60 181.16 73.96
C ILE A 386 73.88 181.73 75.38
N SER A 387 73.85 180.87 76.40
CA SER A 387 74.15 181.26 77.79
C SER A 387 75.56 181.84 77.95
N GLY A 388 76.56 181.22 77.31
CA GLY A 388 77.95 181.69 77.32
C GLY A 388 78.15 183.06 76.65
N LEU A 389 77.34 183.40 75.63
CA LEU A 389 77.39 184.72 74.98
C LEU A 389 76.70 185.80 75.82
N ASN A 390 75.54 185.53 76.41
CA ASN A 390 74.86 186.45 77.32
C ASN A 390 75.74 186.84 78.52
N SER A 391 76.53 185.88 79.03
CA SER A 391 77.52 186.14 80.08
C SER A 391 78.61 187.13 79.65
N LYS A 392 79.09 187.04 78.40
CA LYS A 392 80.09 187.98 77.83
C LYS A 392 79.49 189.37 77.61
N ILE A 393 78.23 189.46 77.18
CA ILE A 393 77.50 190.73 77.03
C ILE A 393 77.48 191.47 78.37
N ARG A 394 77.08 190.80 79.45
CA ARG A 394 77.00 191.43 80.79
C ARG A 394 78.35 192.00 81.26
N VAL A 395 79.43 191.22 81.16
CA VAL A 395 80.78 191.69 81.55
C VAL A 395 81.20 192.92 80.74
N LYS A 396 80.79 193.02 79.47
CA LYS A 396 81.09 194.18 78.62
C LYS A 396 80.29 195.44 78.99
N GLN A 397 79.06 195.28 79.48
CA GLN A 397 78.27 196.40 80.02
C GLN A 397 78.89 196.96 81.30
N GLU A 398 79.35 196.09 82.22
CA GLU A 398 80.00 196.49 83.48
C GLU A 398 81.35 197.21 83.22
N GLN A 399 82.13 196.74 82.23
CA GLN A 399 83.35 197.43 81.76
C GLN A 399 83.06 198.83 81.17
N LEU A 400 81.99 198.96 80.37
CA LEU A 400 81.58 200.21 79.73
C LEU A 400 81.23 201.29 80.77
N GLN A 401 80.42 200.92 81.77
CA GLN A 401 80.00 201.80 82.86
C GLN A 401 81.17 202.26 83.75
N THR A 402 82.17 201.39 83.95
CA THR A 402 83.38 201.72 84.71
C THR A 402 84.17 202.81 84.00
N ALA A 403 84.48 202.64 82.71
CA ALA A 403 85.26 203.61 81.93
C ALA A 403 84.56 204.98 81.82
N GLN A 404 83.23 205.02 81.71
CA GLN A 404 82.42 206.25 81.74
C GLN A 404 82.56 207.00 83.08
N THR A 405 82.65 206.27 84.19
CA THR A 405 82.76 206.87 85.53
C THR A 405 84.15 207.46 85.76
N GLU A 406 85.20 206.78 85.31
CA GLU A 406 86.59 207.26 85.40
C GLU A 406 86.82 208.50 84.52
N LEU A 407 86.28 208.52 83.30
CA LEU A 407 86.29 209.67 82.39
C LEU A 407 85.73 210.94 83.08
N ALA A 408 84.58 210.81 83.76
CA ALA A 408 83.92 211.92 84.45
C ALA A 408 84.68 212.42 85.68
N ALA A 409 85.53 211.58 86.31
CA ALA A 409 86.41 212.00 87.39
C ALA A 409 87.59 212.83 86.87
N LEU A 410 88.19 212.40 85.74
CA LEU A 410 89.32 213.09 85.11
C LEU A 410 88.94 214.50 84.61
N GLU A 411 87.78 214.67 83.96
CA GLU A 411 87.30 216.00 83.52
C GLU A 411 87.18 217.00 84.68
N ARG A 412 86.76 216.56 85.89
CA ARG A 412 86.74 217.42 87.09
C ARG A 412 88.14 217.78 87.57
N GLN A 413 89.07 216.83 87.54
CA GLN A 413 90.46 217.02 87.98
C GLN A 413 91.20 218.02 87.06
N LYS A 414 90.96 217.92 85.75
CA LYS A 414 91.36 218.89 84.71
C LYS A 414 90.83 220.30 85.02
N ALA A 415 89.53 220.44 85.29
CA ALA A 415 88.94 221.74 85.61
C ALA A 415 89.53 222.38 86.89
N MET A 416 89.80 221.58 87.93
CA MET A 416 90.48 222.06 89.15
C MET A 416 91.91 222.54 88.88
N LEU A 417 92.66 221.85 88.03
CA LEU A 417 94.05 222.20 87.73
C LEU A 417 94.14 223.54 86.98
N VAL A 418 93.28 223.78 85.97
CA VAL A 418 93.18 225.07 85.26
C VAL A 418 93.00 226.23 86.25
N ALA A 419 92.00 226.15 87.12
CA ALA A 419 91.70 227.22 88.08
C ALA A 419 92.86 227.51 89.05
N GLN A 420 93.67 226.50 89.42
CA GLN A 420 94.86 226.69 90.26
C GLN A 420 96.03 227.33 89.49
N ILE A 421 96.19 227.02 88.20
CA ILE A 421 97.20 227.61 87.31
C ILE A 421 96.92 229.10 87.09
N ASP A 422 95.66 229.48 86.88
CA ASP A 422 95.25 230.87 86.67
C ASP A 422 95.44 231.73 87.95
N ALA A 423 95.11 231.17 89.11
CA ALA A 423 95.29 231.82 90.41
C ALA A 423 96.78 232.08 90.72
N LEU A 424 97.66 231.10 90.45
CA LEU A 424 99.11 231.28 90.61
C LEU A 424 99.66 232.30 89.61
N THR A 425 99.25 232.23 88.33
CA THR A 425 99.61 233.21 87.29
C THR A 425 99.29 234.64 87.74
N THR A 426 98.08 234.86 88.28
CA THR A 426 97.66 236.18 88.80
C THR A 426 98.52 236.65 89.98
N SER A 427 98.88 235.74 90.90
CA SER A 427 99.66 236.04 92.11
C SER A 427 101.12 236.43 91.81
N ILE A 428 101.70 235.87 90.74
CA ILE A 428 103.05 236.20 90.27
C ILE A 428 103.16 237.67 89.88
N ASP A 429 102.16 238.24 89.20
CA ASP A 429 102.30 239.54 88.51
C ASP A 429 102.25 240.77 89.41
N GLY A 430 101.68 240.67 90.61
CA GLY A 430 101.59 241.80 91.55
C GLY A 430 102.94 242.29 92.13
N ILE A 431 104.02 241.52 92.01
CA ILE A 431 105.31 241.84 92.64
C ILE A 431 106.22 242.62 91.67
N LYS A 432 106.57 243.87 92.05
CA LYS A 432 107.58 244.70 91.37
C LYS A 432 108.92 244.67 92.11
N GLY A 433 110.00 244.55 91.33
CA GLY A 433 111.35 244.24 91.83
C GLY A 433 111.59 242.73 91.87
N ASN A 434 112.82 242.30 91.57
CA ASN A 434 113.15 240.88 91.53
C ASN A 434 113.35 240.34 92.96
N SER A 435 112.33 239.67 93.50
CA SER A 435 112.38 239.00 94.80
C SER A 435 112.00 237.53 94.66
N ASN A 436 112.62 236.67 95.46
CA ASN A 436 112.52 235.21 95.37
C ASN A 436 111.06 234.73 95.29
N LYS A 437 110.18 235.33 96.09
CA LYS A 437 108.75 235.02 96.18
C LYS A 437 107.97 235.12 94.85
N LYS A 438 108.44 235.89 93.86
CA LYS A 438 107.84 235.90 92.51
C LYS A 438 108.24 234.67 91.68
N ARG A 439 109.47 234.17 91.87
CA ARG A 439 110.02 233.02 91.12
C ARG A 439 109.42 231.70 91.60
N ASP A 440 109.30 231.54 92.92
CA ASP A 440 108.80 230.32 93.55
C ASP A 440 107.34 230.01 93.09
N LEU A 441 106.53 231.05 92.87
CA LEU A 441 105.15 230.92 92.36
C LEU A 441 105.09 230.53 90.87
N ILE A 442 106.06 230.95 90.04
CA ILE A 442 106.16 230.53 88.62
C ILE A 442 106.39 229.02 88.54
N GLU A 443 107.29 228.52 89.40
CA GLU A 443 107.66 227.11 89.48
C GLU A 443 106.45 226.23 89.91
N GLU A 444 105.63 226.69 90.86
CA GLU A 444 104.38 226.01 91.23
C GLU A 444 103.33 226.01 90.09
N ARG A 445 103.25 227.11 89.33
CA ARG A 445 102.30 227.28 88.21
C ARG A 445 102.63 226.34 87.06
N ASP A 446 103.89 226.30 86.65
CA ASP A 446 104.36 225.44 85.55
C ASP A 446 104.23 223.95 85.92
N ALA A 447 104.47 223.59 87.19
CA ALA A 447 104.25 222.23 87.69
C ALA A 447 102.79 221.76 87.52
N LYS A 448 101.80 222.61 87.84
CA LYS A 448 100.38 222.25 87.68
C LYS A 448 99.94 222.14 86.21
N GLN A 449 100.50 222.97 85.32
CA GLN A 449 100.24 222.87 83.87
C GLN A 449 100.67 221.51 83.30
N LEU A 450 101.76 220.93 83.83
CA LEU A 450 102.24 219.61 83.43
C LEU A 450 101.27 218.49 83.86
N VAL A 451 100.70 218.58 85.06
CA VAL A 451 99.66 217.63 85.54
C VAL A 451 98.38 217.73 84.69
N LEU A 452 97.95 218.95 84.34
CA LEU A 452 96.77 219.18 83.50
C LEU A 452 96.85 218.47 82.14
N ASN A 453 98.02 218.53 81.50
CA ASN A 453 98.25 217.86 80.22
C ASN A 453 98.10 216.33 80.35
N GLY A 454 98.61 215.73 81.43
CA GLY A 454 98.46 214.29 81.69
C GLY A 454 97.00 213.84 81.84
N VAL A 455 96.17 214.64 82.54
CA VAL A 455 94.74 214.35 82.70
C VAL A 455 94.00 214.42 81.35
N ASN A 456 94.36 215.37 80.47
CA ASN A 456 93.79 215.46 79.12
C ASN A 456 94.07 214.21 78.26
N THR A 457 95.27 213.62 78.37
CA THR A 457 95.58 212.34 77.70
C THR A 457 94.68 211.21 78.22
N GLN A 458 94.56 211.06 79.54
CA GLN A 458 93.75 210.00 80.16
C GLN A 458 92.26 210.08 79.79
N ILE A 459 91.71 211.30 79.61
CA ILE A 459 90.36 211.55 79.09
C ILE A 459 90.21 211.03 77.66
N THR A 460 91.23 211.25 76.82
CA THR A 460 91.23 210.82 75.41
C THR A 460 91.24 209.29 75.32
N ASP A 461 92.11 208.64 76.09
CA ASP A 461 92.22 207.18 76.16
C ASP A 461 90.91 206.52 76.66
N LYS A 462 90.25 207.13 77.65
CA LYS A 462 88.99 206.61 78.20
C LYS A 462 87.82 206.72 77.21
N ASN A 463 87.74 207.78 76.41
CA ASN A 463 86.73 207.86 75.34
C ASN A 463 86.89 206.74 74.32
N ALA A 464 88.12 206.48 73.84
CA ALA A 464 88.39 205.37 72.92
C ALA A 464 88.05 204.00 73.53
N GLN A 465 88.31 203.80 74.83
CA GLN A 465 87.93 202.56 75.54
C GLN A 465 86.41 202.34 75.57
N ILE A 466 85.61 203.40 75.78
CA ILE A 466 84.15 203.34 75.84
C ILE A 466 83.57 202.96 74.46
N GLU A 467 84.05 203.58 73.39
CA GLU A 467 83.57 203.33 72.03
C GLU A 467 83.85 201.88 71.59
N GLY A 468 85.07 201.37 71.85
CA GLY A 468 85.44 199.98 71.56
C GLY A 468 84.62 198.95 72.34
N LEU A 469 84.22 199.24 73.58
CA LEU A 469 83.35 198.36 74.37
C LEU A 469 81.90 198.33 73.84
N SER A 470 81.40 199.46 73.32
CA SER A 470 80.07 199.55 72.68
C SER A 470 79.98 198.70 71.40
N GLY A 471 81.02 198.74 70.54
CA GLY A 471 81.09 197.90 69.34
C GLY A 471 81.13 196.39 69.63
N GLN A 472 81.81 195.99 70.72
CA GLN A 472 81.85 194.59 71.17
C GLN A 472 80.48 194.08 71.63
N LEU A 473 79.67 194.92 72.28
CA LEU A 473 78.31 194.56 72.71
C LEU A 473 77.38 194.28 71.54
N THR A 474 77.35 195.17 70.55
CA THR A 474 76.51 195.02 69.34
C THR A 474 76.83 193.71 68.60
N THR A 475 78.12 193.36 68.52
CA THR A 475 78.60 192.12 67.87
C THR A 475 78.10 190.87 68.61
N LEU A 476 78.23 190.84 69.94
CA LEU A 476 77.76 189.71 70.77
C LEU A 476 76.23 189.55 70.71
N GLN A 477 75.48 190.66 70.69
CA GLN A 477 74.01 190.63 70.62
C GLN A 477 73.50 189.99 69.31
N GLY A 478 74.18 190.26 68.19
CA GLY A 478 73.86 189.63 66.90
C GLY A 478 74.11 188.12 66.85
N GLN A 479 75.14 187.64 67.55
CA GLN A 479 75.44 186.21 67.66
C GLN A 479 74.34 185.45 68.42
N VAL A 480 73.83 186.01 69.53
CA VAL A 480 72.72 185.43 70.30
C VAL A 480 71.46 185.26 69.46
N ASN A 481 71.07 186.29 68.69
CA ASN A 481 69.86 186.23 67.85
C ASN A 481 69.94 185.14 66.75
N THR A 482 71.14 184.90 66.21
CA THR A 482 71.37 183.86 65.20
C THR A 482 71.19 182.46 65.80
N LEU A 483 71.76 182.22 66.98
CA LEU A 483 71.66 180.93 67.68
C LEU A 483 70.23 180.63 68.16
N ASN A 484 69.48 181.63 68.64
CA ASN A 484 68.07 181.47 69.01
C ASN A 484 67.22 180.98 67.82
N SER A 485 67.50 181.45 66.60
CA SER A 485 66.82 181.00 65.38
C SER A 485 67.14 179.54 65.03
N GLN A 486 68.40 179.12 65.22
CA GLN A 486 68.83 177.73 65.02
C GLN A 486 68.22 176.79 66.07
N LEU A 487 68.12 177.25 67.32
CA LEU A 487 67.50 176.51 68.43
C LEU A 487 66.02 176.23 68.15
N LEU A 488 65.26 177.24 67.72
CA LEU A 488 63.84 177.06 67.36
C LEU A 488 63.65 176.07 66.20
N ALA A 489 64.49 176.13 65.17
CA ALA A 489 64.46 175.18 64.06
C ALA A 489 64.74 173.73 64.52
N LYS A 490 65.65 173.55 65.48
CA LYS A 490 65.93 172.23 66.08
C LYS A 490 64.79 171.74 66.99
N GLN A 491 64.16 172.62 67.77
CA GLN A 491 62.98 172.27 68.58
C GLN A 491 61.81 171.84 67.68
N GLN A 492 61.57 172.50 66.54
CA GLN A 492 60.57 172.08 65.56
C GLN A 492 60.89 170.71 64.92
N GLN A 493 62.15 170.47 64.55
CA GLN A 493 62.60 169.16 64.06
C GLN A 493 62.39 168.05 65.12
N SER A 494 62.51 168.35 66.42
CA SER A 494 62.32 167.37 67.50
C SER A 494 60.85 166.91 67.59
N SER A 495 59.93 167.87 67.58
CA SER A 495 58.48 167.60 67.61
C SER A 495 58.01 166.77 66.41
N ALA A 496 58.62 166.95 65.22
CA ALA A 496 58.30 166.18 64.04
C ALA A 496 58.69 164.69 64.16
N LEU A 497 59.91 164.39 64.65
CA LEU A 497 60.38 163.02 64.85
C LEU A 497 59.63 162.32 66.00
N GLN A 498 59.30 163.06 67.07
CA GLN A 498 58.47 162.55 68.17
C GLN A 498 57.07 162.13 67.69
N GLN A 499 56.44 162.90 66.79
CA GLN A 499 55.16 162.53 66.18
C GLN A 499 55.25 161.29 65.28
N GLN A 500 56.41 161.01 64.68
CA GLN A 500 56.63 159.82 63.85
C GLN A 500 56.86 158.53 64.67
N ALA A 501 57.17 158.63 65.97
CA ALA A 501 57.46 157.46 66.81
C ALA A 501 56.27 156.51 66.97
N ALA A 502 55.07 157.04 67.24
CA ALA A 502 53.88 156.21 67.48
C ALA A 502 53.38 155.47 66.22
N PRO A 503 53.29 156.09 65.02
CA PRO A 503 52.98 155.37 63.77
C PRO A 503 53.97 154.25 63.44
N LEU A 504 55.27 154.48 63.61
CA LEU A 504 56.30 153.47 63.36
C LEU A 504 56.20 152.30 64.35
N GLN A 505 55.96 152.58 65.63
CA GLN A 505 55.77 151.55 66.64
C GLN A 505 54.49 150.72 66.39
N ALA A 506 53.42 151.34 65.91
CA ALA A 506 52.19 150.63 65.53
C ALA A 506 52.42 149.69 64.33
N ALA A 507 53.12 150.16 63.29
CA ALA A 507 53.46 149.35 62.12
C ALA A 507 54.35 148.14 62.48
N LEU A 508 55.27 148.30 63.44
CA LEU A 508 56.06 147.18 63.98
C LEU A 508 55.18 146.16 64.74
N THR A 509 54.22 146.63 65.55
CA THR A 509 53.28 145.74 66.26
C THR A 509 52.38 144.98 65.27
N GLU A 510 51.88 145.64 64.22
CA GLU A 510 51.08 145.02 63.17
C GLU A 510 51.87 143.97 62.37
N ALA A 511 53.11 144.28 61.97
CA ALA A 511 53.98 143.34 61.27
C ALA A 511 54.31 142.09 62.12
N ASN A 512 54.57 142.26 63.42
CA ASN A 512 54.79 141.13 64.33
C ASN A 512 53.53 140.28 64.55
N ALA A 513 52.34 140.90 64.58
CA ALA A 513 51.07 140.17 64.68
C ALA A 513 50.80 139.35 63.40
N ALA A 514 51.14 139.88 62.22
CA ALA A 514 51.05 139.14 60.95
C ALA A 514 52.01 137.94 60.92
N VAL A 515 53.25 138.10 61.39
CA VAL A 515 54.23 137.01 61.55
C VAL A 515 53.67 135.88 62.44
N ALA A 516 53.24 136.20 63.66
CA ALA A 516 52.71 135.20 64.59
C ALA A 516 51.42 134.50 64.09
N THR A 517 50.60 135.21 63.31
CA THR A 517 49.42 134.63 62.64
C THR A 517 49.85 133.62 61.58
N LYS A 518 50.85 133.95 60.74
CA LYS A 518 51.34 133.05 59.69
C LYS A 518 52.10 131.84 60.25
N GLU A 519 52.84 132.01 61.35
CA GLU A 519 53.45 130.90 62.10
C GLU A 519 52.39 129.92 62.62
N SER A 520 51.28 130.45 63.16
CA SER A 520 50.15 129.63 63.62
C SER A 520 49.45 128.88 62.47
N GLU A 521 49.32 129.52 61.30
CA GLU A 521 48.79 128.88 60.08
C GLU A 521 49.69 127.73 59.62
N ILE A 522 51.01 127.93 59.59
CA ILE A 522 52.00 126.89 59.23
C ILE A 522 51.91 125.70 60.19
N ILE A 523 51.82 125.93 61.50
CA ILE A 523 51.66 124.85 62.49
C ILE A 523 50.36 124.08 62.25
N GLY A 524 49.26 124.77 61.97
CA GLY A 524 47.97 124.13 61.64
C GLY A 524 48.02 123.28 60.36
N LEU A 525 48.69 123.78 59.31
CA LEU A 525 48.89 123.03 58.06
C LEU A 525 49.83 121.84 58.24
N GLN A 526 50.93 122.00 58.99
CA GLN A 526 51.86 120.92 59.31
C GLN A 526 51.20 119.82 60.14
N GLY A 527 50.33 120.16 61.09
CA GLY A 527 49.55 119.20 61.87
C GLY A 527 48.57 118.35 61.05
N GLN A 528 48.23 118.76 59.82
CA GLN A 528 47.39 117.99 58.90
C GLN A 528 48.19 116.95 58.08
N LEU A 529 49.51 117.11 57.95
CA LEU A 529 50.34 116.22 57.11
C LEU A 529 50.41 114.76 57.61
N PRO A 530 50.59 114.45 58.92
CA PRO A 530 50.70 113.07 59.39
C PRO A 530 49.45 112.23 59.12
N ALA A 531 48.26 112.83 59.24
CA ALA A 531 46.99 112.16 58.95
C ALA A 531 46.86 111.81 57.45
N LEU A 532 47.28 112.72 56.58
CA LEU A 532 47.31 112.50 55.13
C LEU A 532 48.41 111.50 54.71
N GLN A 533 49.55 111.49 55.41
CA GLN A 533 50.60 110.47 55.23
C GLN A 533 50.10 109.07 55.61
N SER A 534 49.34 108.93 56.71
CA SER A 534 48.66 107.67 57.03
C SER A 534 47.67 107.29 55.93
N ALA A 535 46.75 108.18 55.54
CA ALA A 535 45.75 107.89 54.53
C ALA A 535 46.35 107.43 53.19
N VAL A 536 47.49 108.00 52.78
CA VAL A 536 48.25 107.53 51.60
C VAL A 536 48.84 106.14 51.82
N ALA A 537 49.43 105.85 52.99
CA ALA A 537 49.97 104.52 53.30
C ALA A 537 48.87 103.46 53.38
N ASP A 538 47.75 103.76 54.04
CA ASP A 538 46.59 102.91 54.23
C ASP A 538 45.92 102.58 52.88
N ALA A 539 45.77 103.58 51.99
CA ALA A 539 45.23 103.38 50.64
C ALA A 539 46.17 102.53 49.76
N ASN A 540 47.48 102.77 49.79
CA ASN A 540 48.46 101.94 49.07
C ASN A 540 48.53 100.50 49.61
N ALA A 541 48.35 100.30 50.92
CA ALA A 541 48.24 98.97 51.51
C ALA A 541 46.96 98.24 51.03
N ALA A 542 45.83 98.94 50.95
CA ALA A 542 44.58 98.39 50.41
C ALA A 542 44.69 98.03 48.92
N VAL A 543 45.30 98.89 48.09
CA VAL A 543 45.63 98.60 46.68
C VAL A 543 46.50 97.33 46.58
N THR A 544 47.55 97.24 47.40
CA THR A 544 48.47 96.09 47.42
C THR A 544 47.75 94.79 47.81
N ALA A 545 46.89 94.84 48.84
CA ALA A 545 46.08 93.69 49.26
C ALA A 545 45.12 93.22 48.16
N LYS A 546 44.46 94.16 47.46
CA LYS A 546 43.54 93.86 46.36
C LYS A 546 44.25 93.33 45.11
N GLN A 547 45.49 93.76 44.85
CA GLN A 547 46.37 93.17 43.83
C GLN A 547 46.76 91.71 44.19
N GLY A 548 47.02 91.42 45.46
CA GLY A 548 47.24 90.06 45.96
C GLY A 548 46.02 89.16 45.73
N GLU A 549 44.84 89.61 46.17
CA GLU A 549 43.56 88.91 45.94
C GLU A 549 43.33 88.62 44.44
N LEU A 550 43.59 89.60 43.56
CA LEU A 550 43.49 89.40 42.12
C LEU A 550 44.50 88.39 41.58
N SER A 551 45.71 88.31 42.13
CA SER A 551 46.69 87.30 41.73
C SER A 551 46.21 85.90 42.12
N ASP A 552 45.68 85.73 43.33
CA ASP A 552 45.12 84.46 43.81
C ASP A 552 43.90 84.03 42.98
N LEU A 553 42.97 84.96 42.67
CA LEU A 553 41.81 84.68 41.82
C LEU A 553 42.21 84.27 40.40
N HIS A 554 43.16 84.97 39.77
CA HIS A 554 43.67 84.57 38.44
C HIS A 554 44.38 83.22 38.46
N SER A 555 45.08 82.86 39.55
CA SER A 555 45.75 81.55 39.67
C SER A 555 44.78 80.37 39.66
N GLN A 556 43.52 80.59 40.04
CA GLN A 556 42.47 79.57 40.11
C GLN A 556 41.76 79.34 38.77
N LEU A 557 41.74 80.33 37.87
CA LEU A 557 41.07 80.23 36.57
C LEU A 557 41.60 79.08 35.67
N PRO A 558 42.92 78.86 35.49
CA PRO A 558 43.44 77.75 34.68
C PRO A 558 42.99 76.37 35.17
N GLY A 559 42.82 76.20 36.49
CA GLY A 559 42.30 74.96 37.07
C GLY A 559 40.82 74.72 36.71
N LEU A 560 40.00 75.75 36.80
CA LEU A 560 38.58 75.69 36.41
C LEU A 560 38.42 75.49 34.89
N GLN A 561 39.25 76.15 34.07
CA GLN A 561 39.29 75.96 32.61
C GLN A 561 39.68 74.51 32.24
N ALA A 562 40.68 73.94 32.92
CA ALA A 562 41.05 72.53 32.74
C ALA A 562 39.95 71.56 33.19
N ASN A 563 39.21 71.87 34.25
CA ASN A 563 38.06 71.08 34.70
C ASN A 563 36.91 71.09 33.67
N VAL A 564 36.60 72.26 33.07
CA VAL A 564 35.60 72.38 32.01
C VAL A 564 35.96 71.50 30.81
N VAL A 565 37.20 71.58 30.32
CA VAL A 565 37.66 70.75 29.19
C VAL A 565 37.59 69.25 29.56
N SER A 566 38.07 68.88 30.74
CA SER A 566 38.05 67.48 31.20
C SER A 566 36.62 66.91 31.31
N ALA A 567 35.65 67.74 31.72
CA ALA A 567 34.24 67.34 31.78
C ALA A 567 33.62 67.22 30.38
N GLN A 568 33.93 68.13 29.46
CA GLN A 568 33.49 68.08 28.05
C GLN A 568 34.08 66.87 27.29
N ASP A 569 35.34 66.52 27.55
CA ASP A 569 35.97 65.30 27.03
C ASP A 569 35.30 64.04 27.60
N ALA A 570 34.97 64.02 28.90
CA ALA A 570 34.25 62.91 29.52
C ALA A 570 32.83 62.72 28.97
N VAL A 571 32.09 63.82 28.75
CA VAL A 571 30.79 63.81 28.04
C VAL A 571 30.96 63.24 26.64
N SER A 572 31.94 63.72 25.87
CA SER A 572 32.19 63.29 24.50
C SER A 572 32.54 61.79 24.40
N ALA A 573 33.38 61.30 25.32
CA ALA A 573 33.73 59.88 25.42
C ALA A 573 32.51 59.01 25.79
N GLN A 574 31.70 59.44 26.77
CA GLN A 574 30.51 58.70 27.18
C GLN A 574 29.40 58.74 26.10
N ALA A 575 29.28 59.83 25.34
CA ALA A 575 28.38 59.93 24.19
C ALA A 575 28.79 58.94 23.09
N LYS A 576 30.09 58.78 22.81
CA LYS A 576 30.57 57.74 21.90
C LYS A 576 30.21 56.34 22.39
N VAL A 577 30.39 56.05 23.68
CA VAL A 577 30.01 54.75 24.27
C VAL A 577 28.50 54.49 24.14
N VAL A 578 27.65 55.52 24.30
CA VAL A 578 26.21 55.38 24.02
C VAL A 578 25.96 55.02 22.54
N ALA A 579 26.57 55.74 21.61
CA ALA A 579 26.41 55.49 20.17
C ALA A 579 26.92 54.09 19.74
N ASP A 580 28.07 53.66 20.25
CA ASP A 580 28.63 52.33 20.01
C ASP A 580 27.70 51.21 20.51
N LEU A 581 27.09 51.41 21.69
CA LEU A 581 26.14 50.45 22.27
C LEU A 581 24.80 50.43 21.51
N GLU A 582 24.30 51.57 21.04
CA GLU A 582 23.08 51.65 20.22
C GLU A 582 23.28 51.04 18.83
N ALA A 583 24.45 51.19 18.22
CA ALA A 583 24.79 50.61 16.92
C ALA A 583 24.75 49.07 16.91
N ALA A 584 24.90 48.41 18.07
CA ALA A 584 24.79 46.96 18.20
C ALA A 584 23.33 46.44 18.28
N LEU A 585 22.36 47.29 18.66
CA LEU A 585 20.97 46.87 18.86
C LEU A 585 20.29 46.29 17.60
N PRO A 586 20.46 46.85 16.37
CA PRO A 586 19.83 46.29 15.18
C PRO A 586 20.27 44.84 14.89
N GLY A 587 21.58 44.56 15.00
CA GLY A 587 22.12 43.22 14.76
C GLY A 587 21.64 42.19 15.79
N LEU A 588 21.58 42.57 17.07
CA LEU A 588 21.01 41.70 18.12
C LEU A 588 19.51 41.49 17.95
N THR A 589 18.76 42.51 17.51
CA THR A 589 17.33 42.41 17.21
C THR A 589 17.07 41.47 16.04
N GLN A 590 17.88 41.56 14.98
CA GLN A 590 17.86 40.64 13.85
C GLN A 590 18.18 39.20 14.28
N GLY A 591 19.22 38.98 15.09
CA GLY A 591 19.58 37.65 15.59
C GLY A 591 18.48 36.98 16.44
N VAL A 592 17.71 37.76 17.21
CA VAL A 592 16.52 37.24 17.91
C VAL A 592 15.43 36.83 16.91
N ALA A 593 15.13 37.67 15.91
CA ALA A 593 14.11 37.36 14.90
C ALA A 593 14.49 36.14 14.03
N GLU A 594 15.78 35.98 13.71
CA GLU A 594 16.31 34.80 12.99
C GLU A 594 16.17 33.52 13.84
N ALA A 595 16.43 33.60 15.15
CA ALA A 595 16.22 32.47 16.05
C ALA A 595 14.72 32.12 16.22
N GLU A 596 13.83 33.11 16.35
CA GLU A 596 12.37 32.90 16.38
C GLU A 596 11.85 32.26 15.08
N ALA A 597 12.39 32.67 13.93
CA ALA A 597 12.10 32.06 12.63
C ALA A 597 12.60 30.60 12.55
N ALA A 598 13.81 30.31 13.02
CA ALA A 598 14.37 28.96 13.05
C ALA A 598 13.56 28.02 13.96
N ILE A 599 13.20 28.47 15.17
CA ILE A 599 12.30 27.74 16.09
C ILE A 599 10.94 27.46 15.43
N SER A 600 10.41 28.42 14.67
CA SER A 600 9.11 28.28 13.98
C SER A 600 9.17 27.29 12.81
N ALA A 601 10.25 27.33 12.02
CA ALA A 601 10.49 26.36 10.96
C ALA A 601 10.68 24.93 11.51
N GLN A 602 11.41 24.79 12.62
CA GLN A 602 11.64 23.49 13.25
C GLN A 602 10.35 22.87 13.82
N LYS A 603 9.43 23.68 14.37
CA LYS A 603 8.10 23.21 14.78
C LYS A 603 7.30 22.66 13.59
N LEU A 604 7.30 23.37 12.46
CA LEU A 604 6.62 22.93 11.25
C LEU A 604 7.20 21.62 10.68
N ALA A 605 8.54 21.48 10.72
CA ALA A 605 9.22 20.24 10.33
C ALA A 605 8.86 19.07 11.26
N LEU A 606 8.83 19.30 12.58
CA LEU A 606 8.45 18.32 13.58
C LEU A 606 6.99 17.83 13.41
N ASP A 607 6.05 18.73 13.15
CA ASP A 607 4.65 18.34 12.91
C ASP A 607 4.48 17.57 11.59
N GLY A 608 5.31 17.87 10.57
CA GLY A 608 5.43 17.06 9.36
C GLY A 608 5.92 15.63 9.66
N LEU A 609 7.03 15.48 10.39
CA LEU A 609 7.60 14.19 10.79
C LEU A 609 6.65 13.35 11.66
N ARG A 610 5.87 13.99 12.53
CA ARG A 610 4.80 13.34 13.30
C ARG A 610 3.69 12.81 12.39
N SER A 611 3.33 13.53 11.33
CA SER A 611 2.38 13.04 10.32
C SER A 611 2.96 11.88 9.48
N GLU A 612 4.28 11.86 9.23
CA GLU A 612 4.94 10.73 8.57
C GLU A 612 4.98 9.49 9.47
N LEU A 613 5.21 9.65 10.78
CA LEU A 613 5.14 8.57 11.77
C LEU A 613 3.76 7.92 11.80
N VAL A 614 2.68 8.70 11.93
CA VAL A 614 1.30 8.18 11.87
C VAL A 614 1.03 7.49 10.52
N GLY A 615 1.58 8.02 9.43
CA GLY A 615 1.51 7.40 8.10
C GLY A 615 2.30 6.09 7.97
N ALA A 616 3.35 5.88 8.77
CA ALA A 616 4.09 4.62 8.85
C ALA A 616 3.38 3.60 9.75
N GLU A 617 2.83 4.04 10.89
CA GLU A 617 2.04 3.20 11.81
C GLU A 617 0.80 2.62 11.12
N ALA A 618 0.09 3.44 10.33
CA ALA A 618 -1.05 2.98 9.53
C ALA A 618 -0.66 1.93 8.48
N LYS A 619 0.52 2.06 7.85
CA LYS A 619 1.05 1.06 6.89
C LYS A 619 1.43 -0.25 7.59
N LEU A 620 2.04 -0.17 8.78
CA LEU A 620 2.37 -1.35 9.58
C LEU A 620 1.09 -2.08 10.04
N ALA A 621 0.08 -1.34 10.49
CA ALA A 621 -1.21 -1.91 10.86
C ALA A 621 -1.87 -2.66 9.68
N GLY A 622 -1.92 -2.04 8.49
CA GLY A 622 -2.43 -2.67 7.27
C GLY A 622 -1.64 -3.93 6.87
N ALA A 623 -0.31 -3.84 6.80
CA ALA A 623 0.53 -4.98 6.40
C ALA A 623 0.42 -6.16 7.37
N ASN A 624 0.32 -5.92 8.68
CA ASN A 624 0.04 -6.97 9.67
C ASN A 624 -1.37 -7.59 9.47
N GLN A 625 -2.35 -6.78 9.07
CA GLN A 625 -3.71 -7.26 8.80
C GLN A 625 -3.77 -8.15 7.53
N ASP A 626 -3.01 -7.80 6.49
CA ASP A 626 -2.83 -8.63 5.29
C ASP A 626 -2.11 -9.95 5.60
N VAL A 627 -1.07 -9.92 6.45
CA VAL A 627 -0.35 -11.12 6.94
C VAL A 627 -1.29 -12.08 7.66
N GLU A 628 -2.10 -11.60 8.62
CA GLU A 628 -3.03 -12.46 9.35
C GLU A 628 -4.18 -12.97 8.47
N ALA A 629 -4.65 -12.17 7.50
CA ALA A 629 -5.62 -12.62 6.50
C ALA A 629 -5.06 -13.77 5.64
N LYS A 630 -3.80 -13.66 5.19
CA LYS A 630 -3.16 -14.71 4.38
C LYS A 630 -2.88 -15.99 5.20
N LYS A 631 -2.52 -15.86 6.48
CA LYS A 631 -2.44 -17.01 7.41
C LYS A 631 -3.79 -17.72 7.55
N ALA A 632 -4.89 -16.99 7.65
CA ALA A 632 -6.23 -17.57 7.72
C ALA A 632 -6.62 -18.32 6.42
N GLU A 633 -6.26 -17.78 5.25
CA GLU A 633 -6.45 -18.44 3.94
C GLU A 633 -5.66 -19.77 3.86
N ILE A 634 -4.39 -19.76 4.25
CA ILE A 634 -3.53 -20.97 4.30
C ILE A 634 -4.11 -22.01 5.26
N ALA A 635 -4.61 -21.58 6.42
CA ALA A 635 -5.25 -22.47 7.40
C ALA A 635 -6.53 -23.10 6.84
N ALA A 636 -7.36 -22.33 6.11
CA ALA A 636 -8.55 -22.85 5.44
C ALA A 636 -8.20 -23.89 4.37
N PHE A 637 -7.24 -23.61 3.48
CA PHE A 637 -6.83 -24.57 2.46
C PHE A 637 -6.22 -25.85 3.07
N LYS A 638 -5.47 -25.75 4.18
CA LYS A 638 -4.96 -26.90 4.90
C LYS A 638 -6.06 -27.71 5.60
N ALA A 639 -7.17 -27.09 5.99
CA ALA A 639 -8.35 -27.78 6.52
C ALA A 639 -9.17 -28.52 5.44
N GLU A 640 -9.03 -28.17 4.16
CA GLU A 640 -9.63 -28.90 3.04
C GLU A 640 -8.84 -30.17 2.64
N LEU A 641 -7.53 -30.26 2.97
CA LEU A 641 -6.69 -31.40 2.59
C LEU A 641 -7.18 -32.77 3.10
N PRO A 642 -7.59 -32.96 4.37
CA PRO A 642 -8.00 -34.28 4.86
C PRO A 642 -9.19 -34.84 4.07
N ALA A 643 -10.19 -34.02 3.76
CA ALA A 643 -11.36 -34.46 2.99
C ALA A 643 -10.99 -34.86 1.54
N LEU A 644 -10.00 -34.21 0.93
CA LEU A 644 -9.47 -34.59 -0.38
C LEU A 644 -8.62 -35.87 -0.32
N GLN A 645 -7.87 -36.08 0.77
CA GLN A 645 -7.11 -37.31 1.01
C GLN A 645 -8.04 -38.52 1.26
N ASP A 646 -9.09 -38.34 2.08
CA ASP A 646 -10.12 -39.35 2.33
C ASP A 646 -10.90 -39.69 1.04
N ALA A 647 -11.23 -38.69 0.21
CA ALA A 647 -11.90 -38.90 -1.07
C ALA A 647 -11.04 -39.68 -2.07
N LEU A 648 -9.73 -39.40 -2.15
CA LEU A 648 -8.79 -40.17 -2.95
C LEU A 648 -8.66 -41.61 -2.44
N ALA A 649 -8.45 -41.80 -1.14
CA ALA A 649 -8.34 -43.12 -0.52
C ALA A 649 -9.63 -43.95 -0.70
N ALA A 650 -10.81 -43.33 -0.64
CA ALA A 650 -12.08 -44.00 -0.91
C ALA A 650 -12.19 -44.44 -2.39
N ALA A 651 -11.76 -43.59 -3.33
CA ALA A 651 -11.76 -43.91 -4.75
C ALA A 651 -10.77 -45.03 -5.09
N ASP A 652 -9.54 -44.99 -4.57
CA ASP A 652 -8.53 -46.04 -4.75
C ASP A 652 -9.00 -47.39 -4.18
N ASN A 653 -9.68 -47.40 -3.02
CA ASN A 653 -10.27 -48.61 -2.45
C ASN A 653 -11.43 -49.15 -3.31
N ALA A 654 -12.27 -48.29 -3.89
CA ALA A 654 -13.33 -48.70 -4.81
C ALA A 654 -12.74 -49.30 -6.10
N VAL A 655 -11.72 -48.66 -6.67
CA VAL A 655 -10.93 -49.15 -7.80
C VAL A 655 -10.34 -50.54 -7.52
N ALA A 656 -9.70 -50.72 -6.37
CA ALA A 656 -9.11 -51.99 -5.96
C ALA A 656 -10.18 -53.09 -5.79
N THR A 657 -11.32 -52.75 -5.19
CA THR A 657 -12.46 -53.66 -5.01
C THR A 657 -13.02 -54.10 -6.36
N LYS A 658 -13.24 -53.17 -7.30
CA LYS A 658 -13.78 -53.50 -8.63
C LYS A 658 -12.79 -54.30 -9.49
N LYS A 659 -11.48 -54.02 -9.37
CA LYS A 659 -10.42 -54.86 -9.97
C LYS A 659 -10.45 -56.30 -9.42
N ALA A 660 -10.71 -56.50 -8.12
CA ALA A 660 -10.88 -57.83 -7.53
C ALA A 660 -12.17 -58.54 -7.99
N GLU A 661 -13.29 -57.81 -8.14
CA GLU A 661 -14.55 -58.34 -8.68
C GLU A 661 -14.36 -58.87 -10.12
N ILE A 662 -13.71 -58.10 -10.99
CA ILE A 662 -13.42 -58.52 -12.38
C ILE A 662 -12.57 -59.79 -12.41
N VAL A 663 -11.56 -59.93 -11.55
CA VAL A 663 -10.75 -61.15 -11.44
C VAL A 663 -11.59 -62.35 -11.02
N ALA A 664 -12.52 -62.19 -10.06
CA ALA A 664 -13.43 -63.24 -9.64
C ALA A 664 -14.40 -63.66 -10.75
N LEU A 665 -14.96 -62.71 -11.50
CA LEU A 665 -15.85 -62.98 -12.65
C LEU A 665 -15.12 -63.72 -13.78
N ASN A 666 -13.85 -63.41 -14.05
CA ASN A 666 -13.05 -64.15 -15.03
C ASN A 666 -12.76 -65.59 -14.57
N ALA A 667 -12.53 -65.83 -13.27
CA ALA A 667 -12.39 -67.18 -12.75
C ALA A 667 -13.71 -67.99 -12.79
N GLU A 668 -14.86 -67.33 -12.59
CA GLU A 668 -16.20 -67.90 -12.82
C GLU A 668 -16.39 -68.29 -14.31
N MET A 669 -15.86 -67.47 -15.24
CA MET A 669 -15.90 -67.71 -16.69
C MET A 669 -15.11 -68.95 -17.10
N ASP A 670 -13.84 -69.04 -16.68
CA ASP A 670 -12.98 -70.20 -16.99
C ASP A 670 -13.62 -71.51 -16.52
N SER A 671 -14.30 -71.49 -15.36
CA SER A 671 -15.01 -72.65 -14.81
C SER A 671 -16.24 -73.05 -15.63
N LEU A 672 -17.01 -72.09 -16.16
CA LEU A 672 -18.15 -72.38 -17.04
C LEU A 672 -17.68 -72.89 -18.41
N VAL A 673 -16.63 -72.29 -18.99
CA VAL A 673 -16.02 -72.74 -20.26
C VAL A 673 -15.47 -74.18 -20.14
N ALA A 674 -14.83 -74.53 -19.02
CA ALA A 674 -14.41 -75.90 -18.73
C ALA A 674 -15.61 -76.86 -18.60
N THR A 675 -16.69 -76.42 -17.94
CA THR A 675 -17.93 -77.21 -17.80
C THR A 675 -18.61 -77.47 -19.15
N LEU A 676 -18.73 -76.44 -20.00
CA LEU A 676 -19.26 -76.55 -21.36
C LEU A 676 -18.41 -77.49 -22.23
N THR A 677 -17.09 -77.43 -22.09
CA THR A 677 -16.16 -78.35 -22.78
C THR A 677 -16.40 -79.80 -22.34
N GLY A 678 -16.60 -80.04 -21.04
CA GLY A 678 -16.92 -81.36 -20.48
C GLY A 678 -18.29 -81.90 -20.90
N LEU A 679 -19.31 -81.04 -21.00
CA LEU A 679 -20.64 -81.41 -21.50
C LEU A 679 -20.60 -81.78 -22.99
N ASN A 680 -19.93 -80.99 -23.83
CA ASN A 680 -19.77 -81.29 -25.25
C ASN A 680 -19.07 -82.64 -25.50
N ALA A 681 -18.07 -82.99 -24.69
CA ALA A 681 -17.44 -84.31 -24.75
C ALA A 681 -18.39 -85.47 -24.39
N GLN A 682 -19.29 -85.26 -23.42
CA GLN A 682 -20.32 -86.24 -23.04
C GLN A 682 -21.43 -86.38 -24.10
N ILE A 683 -21.84 -85.27 -24.73
CA ILE A 683 -22.78 -85.29 -25.87
C ILE A 683 -22.21 -86.13 -27.00
N ALA A 684 -20.96 -85.86 -27.43
CA ALA A 684 -20.31 -86.60 -28.51
C ALA A 684 -20.18 -88.11 -28.20
N ALA A 685 -19.89 -88.46 -26.94
CA ALA A 685 -19.86 -89.86 -26.51
C ALA A 685 -21.25 -90.54 -26.59
N LYS A 686 -22.32 -89.84 -26.18
CA LYS A 686 -23.69 -90.37 -26.27
C LYS A 686 -24.22 -90.43 -27.70
N GLU A 687 -23.87 -89.49 -28.56
CA GLU A 687 -24.22 -89.56 -30.00
C GLU A 687 -23.55 -90.77 -30.67
N ALA A 688 -22.29 -91.09 -30.32
CA ALA A 688 -21.61 -92.31 -30.78
C ALA A 688 -22.26 -93.62 -30.23
N GLU A 689 -22.73 -93.61 -28.99
CA GLU A 689 -23.47 -94.73 -28.38
C GLU A 689 -24.81 -94.97 -29.10
N VAL A 690 -25.56 -93.91 -29.40
CA VAL A 690 -26.81 -93.95 -30.19
C VAL A 690 -26.56 -94.54 -31.59
N LEU A 691 -25.52 -94.09 -32.29
CA LEU A 691 -25.12 -94.64 -33.60
C LEU A 691 -24.77 -96.14 -33.52
N SER A 692 -24.03 -96.56 -32.48
CA SER A 692 -23.68 -97.96 -32.26
C SER A 692 -24.92 -98.83 -32.02
N LEU A 693 -25.88 -98.35 -31.23
CA LEU A 693 -27.13 -99.05 -30.93
C LEU A 693 -28.03 -99.16 -32.18
N GLN A 694 -28.14 -98.09 -32.97
CA GLN A 694 -28.85 -98.12 -34.27
C GLN A 694 -28.26 -99.18 -35.21
N GLY A 695 -26.93 -99.25 -35.32
CA GLY A 695 -26.23 -100.25 -36.14
C GLY A 695 -26.43 -101.71 -35.66
N ARG A 696 -26.77 -101.94 -34.39
CA ARG A 696 -27.09 -103.26 -33.83
C ARG A 696 -28.57 -103.63 -33.99
N VAL A 697 -29.47 -102.65 -33.91
CA VAL A 697 -30.93 -102.83 -34.00
C VAL A 697 -31.38 -103.18 -35.43
N ALA A 698 -30.84 -102.49 -36.45
CA ALA A 698 -31.26 -102.68 -37.84
C ALA A 698 -31.15 -104.13 -38.36
N PRO A 699 -29.98 -104.81 -38.34
CA PRO A 699 -29.85 -106.17 -38.90
C PRO A 699 -30.67 -107.22 -38.13
N LEU A 700 -30.93 -107.02 -36.83
CA LEU A 700 -31.81 -107.90 -36.05
C LEU A 700 -33.27 -107.75 -36.47
N LYS A 701 -33.72 -106.54 -36.85
CA LYS A 701 -35.05 -106.34 -37.43
C LYS A 701 -35.17 -107.01 -38.81
N ASP A 702 -34.17 -106.86 -39.68
CA ASP A 702 -34.19 -107.48 -41.01
C ASP A 702 -34.23 -109.02 -40.92
N GLN A 703 -33.51 -109.61 -39.96
CA GLN A 703 -33.57 -111.05 -39.67
C GLN A 703 -34.96 -111.50 -39.18
N LEU A 704 -35.61 -110.72 -38.31
CA LEU A 704 -36.96 -111.02 -37.81
C LEU A 704 -37.99 -110.99 -38.95
N ASP A 705 -37.95 -109.96 -39.78
CA ASP A 705 -38.87 -109.80 -40.91
C ASP A 705 -38.70 -110.93 -41.94
N LYS A 706 -37.45 -111.39 -42.18
CA LYS A 706 -37.20 -112.56 -43.04
C LYS A 706 -37.78 -113.85 -42.47
N LEU A 707 -37.52 -114.15 -41.19
CA LEU A 707 -37.97 -115.40 -40.55
C LEU A 707 -39.51 -115.52 -40.56
N ASN A 708 -40.23 -114.43 -40.40
CA ASN A 708 -41.70 -114.41 -40.55
C ASN A 708 -42.16 -114.82 -41.96
N GLY A 709 -41.41 -114.45 -43.00
CA GLY A 709 -41.67 -114.87 -44.39
C GLY A 709 -41.39 -116.36 -44.61
N ASP A 710 -40.25 -116.86 -44.11
CA ASP A 710 -39.87 -118.27 -44.25
C ASP A 710 -40.86 -119.21 -43.53
N ILE A 711 -41.36 -118.83 -42.34
CA ILE A 711 -42.46 -119.52 -41.61
C ILE A 711 -43.72 -119.64 -42.48
N SER A 712 -44.16 -118.51 -43.06
CA SER A 712 -45.39 -118.43 -43.85
C SER A 712 -45.36 -119.34 -45.09
N ALA A 713 -44.18 -119.53 -45.69
CA ALA A 713 -44.01 -120.43 -46.84
C ALA A 713 -44.12 -121.92 -46.45
N ALA A 714 -43.62 -122.31 -45.28
CA ALA A 714 -43.68 -123.70 -44.81
C ALA A 714 -45.12 -124.13 -44.46
N GLU A 715 -45.92 -123.23 -43.88
CA GLU A 715 -47.35 -123.48 -43.57
C GLU A 715 -48.17 -123.75 -44.85
N ALA A 716 -47.95 -122.96 -45.91
CA ALA A 716 -48.61 -123.12 -47.20
C ALA A 716 -48.23 -124.46 -47.88
N ALA A 717 -46.96 -124.87 -47.80
CA ALA A 717 -46.50 -126.15 -48.34
C ALA A 717 -47.16 -127.34 -47.62
N LEU A 718 -47.20 -127.32 -46.28
CA LEU A 718 -47.82 -128.37 -45.47
C LEU A 718 -49.31 -128.57 -45.81
N SER A 719 -50.05 -127.48 -45.98
CA SER A 719 -51.48 -127.54 -46.36
C SER A 719 -51.71 -128.14 -47.75
N SER A 720 -50.75 -128.03 -48.68
CA SER A 720 -50.86 -128.58 -50.03
C SER A 720 -50.76 -130.10 -50.05
N LEU A 721 -49.82 -130.68 -49.30
CA LEU A 721 -49.63 -132.13 -49.25
C LEU A 721 -50.81 -132.85 -48.56
N GLN A 722 -51.37 -132.24 -47.50
CA GLN A 722 -52.56 -132.78 -46.84
C GLN A 722 -53.77 -132.93 -47.80
N ALA A 723 -53.94 -132.00 -48.73
CA ALA A 723 -55.00 -132.09 -49.75
C ALA A 723 -54.74 -133.19 -50.79
N GLN A 724 -53.48 -133.49 -51.10
CA GLN A 724 -53.11 -134.54 -52.07
C GLN A 724 -53.37 -135.95 -51.52
N VAL A 725 -53.05 -136.20 -50.24
CA VAL A 725 -53.33 -137.49 -49.57
C VAL A 725 -54.83 -137.84 -49.64
N ALA A 726 -55.70 -136.87 -49.33
CA ALA A 726 -57.16 -137.07 -49.36
C ALA A 726 -57.72 -137.40 -50.76
N SER A 727 -57.07 -136.92 -51.83
CA SER A 727 -57.48 -137.21 -53.22
C SER A 727 -57.20 -138.66 -53.63
N LEU A 728 -56.12 -139.27 -53.10
CA LEU A 728 -55.71 -140.63 -53.45
C LEU A 728 -56.62 -141.70 -52.83
N ASP A 729 -57.09 -141.49 -51.59
CA ASP A 729 -58.06 -142.42 -50.94
C ASP A 729 -59.39 -142.54 -51.72
N ALA A 730 -59.88 -141.43 -52.28
CA ALA A 730 -61.10 -141.42 -53.09
C ALA A 730 -60.95 -142.25 -54.38
N GLN A 731 -59.79 -142.15 -55.03
CA GLN A 731 -59.48 -142.89 -56.26
C GLN A 731 -59.32 -144.39 -56.01
N LEU A 732 -58.63 -144.76 -54.92
CA LEU A 732 -58.45 -146.15 -54.52
C LEU A 732 -59.79 -146.86 -54.26
N THR A 733 -60.71 -146.16 -53.57
CA THR A 733 -62.05 -146.68 -53.24
C THR A 733 -62.88 -147.02 -54.49
N ALA A 734 -62.82 -146.18 -55.52
CA ALA A 734 -63.59 -146.38 -56.76
C ALA A 734 -63.14 -147.63 -57.53
N ALA A 735 -61.83 -147.86 -57.67
CA ALA A 735 -61.29 -148.97 -58.46
C ALA A 735 -61.68 -150.36 -57.91
N GLN A 736 -61.82 -150.50 -56.58
CA GLN A 736 -62.23 -151.76 -55.95
C GLN A 736 -63.68 -152.16 -56.24
N ILE A 737 -64.56 -151.21 -56.56
CA ILE A 737 -65.97 -151.48 -56.87
C ILE A 737 -66.08 -152.13 -58.26
N THR A 738 -65.44 -151.53 -59.25
CA THR A 738 -65.45 -152.00 -60.66
C THR A 738 -64.97 -153.44 -60.79
N LEU A 739 -63.90 -153.81 -60.06
CA LEU A 739 -63.30 -155.14 -60.09
C LEU A 739 -64.29 -156.26 -59.69
N ARG A 740 -65.25 -155.98 -58.79
CA ARG A 740 -66.24 -156.98 -58.34
C ARG A 740 -67.34 -157.22 -59.38
N GLY A 741 -67.73 -156.21 -60.15
CA GLY A 741 -68.82 -156.30 -61.12
C GLY A 741 -68.52 -157.27 -62.26
N LEU A 742 -67.35 -157.12 -62.88
CA LEU A 742 -66.88 -157.94 -64.01
C LEU A 742 -66.81 -159.45 -63.67
N GLY A 743 -66.48 -159.79 -62.42
CA GLY A 743 -66.43 -161.18 -61.95
C GLY A 743 -67.80 -161.88 -61.90
N GLY A 744 -68.89 -161.13 -61.78
CA GLY A 744 -70.25 -161.69 -61.73
C GLY A 744 -70.75 -162.17 -63.08
N GLN A 745 -70.56 -161.37 -64.14
CA GLN A 745 -71.08 -161.66 -65.48
C GLN A 745 -70.47 -162.93 -66.09
N LYS A 746 -69.16 -163.15 -65.89
CA LYS A 746 -68.43 -164.27 -66.49
C LYS A 746 -69.01 -165.65 -66.14
N ASN A 747 -69.53 -165.83 -64.93
CA ASN A 747 -70.08 -167.13 -64.52
C ASN A 747 -71.42 -167.45 -65.20
N ALA A 748 -72.27 -166.44 -65.46
CA ALA A 748 -73.62 -166.65 -65.97
C ALA A 748 -73.65 -167.23 -67.40
N ASN A 749 -72.76 -166.78 -68.29
CA ASN A 749 -72.71 -167.29 -69.67
C ASN A 749 -72.29 -168.76 -69.75
N LYS A 750 -71.47 -169.22 -68.80
CA LYS A 750 -70.91 -170.57 -68.77
C LYS A 750 -71.98 -171.66 -68.60
N ASP A 751 -72.98 -171.37 -67.76
CA ASP A 751 -74.10 -172.26 -67.52
C ASP A 751 -75.03 -172.31 -68.74
N ALA A 752 -75.26 -171.17 -69.41
CA ALA A 752 -76.09 -171.07 -70.61
C ALA A 752 -75.55 -171.89 -71.81
N ILE A 753 -74.23 -171.85 -72.06
CA ILE A 753 -73.55 -172.64 -73.10
C ILE A 753 -73.80 -174.15 -72.89
N THR A 754 -73.81 -174.59 -71.64
CA THR A 754 -73.92 -176.00 -71.26
C THR A 754 -75.33 -176.55 -71.53
N ALA A 755 -76.38 -175.77 -71.23
CA ALA A 755 -77.76 -176.18 -71.46
C ALA A 755 -78.09 -176.39 -72.95
N GLN A 756 -77.62 -175.51 -73.84
CA GLN A 756 -78.02 -175.55 -75.24
C GLN A 756 -77.47 -176.77 -75.99
N LYS A 757 -76.26 -177.24 -75.63
CA LYS A 757 -75.62 -178.44 -76.20
C LYS A 757 -76.39 -179.73 -75.94
N ALA A 758 -77.14 -179.83 -74.82
CA ALA A 758 -77.98 -180.99 -74.53
C ALA A 758 -79.19 -181.10 -75.48
N THR A 759 -79.75 -179.96 -75.89
CA THR A 759 -80.96 -179.90 -76.75
C THR A 759 -80.68 -180.45 -78.16
N VAL A 760 -79.49 -180.15 -78.71
CA VAL A 760 -79.05 -180.61 -80.04
C VAL A 760 -79.07 -182.14 -80.15
N LEU A 761 -78.57 -182.84 -79.12
CA LEU A 761 -78.45 -184.30 -79.11
C LEU A 761 -79.82 -185.00 -79.15
N THR A 762 -80.82 -184.48 -78.44
CA THR A 762 -82.15 -185.10 -78.35
C THR A 762 -82.89 -185.09 -79.70
N LEU A 763 -82.70 -184.04 -80.50
CA LEU A 763 -83.34 -183.90 -81.82
C LEU A 763 -82.74 -184.87 -82.86
N GLN A 764 -81.44 -185.13 -82.78
CA GLN A 764 -80.73 -186.06 -83.67
C GLN A 764 -81.23 -187.51 -83.53
N GLU A 765 -81.58 -187.95 -82.31
CA GLU A 765 -82.03 -189.31 -82.02
C GLU A 765 -83.45 -189.58 -82.56
N GLN A 766 -84.34 -188.58 -82.49
CA GLN A 766 -85.69 -188.67 -83.06
C GLN A 766 -85.67 -188.84 -84.59
N LEU A 767 -84.78 -188.11 -85.27
CA LEU A 767 -84.64 -188.14 -86.73
C LEU A 767 -84.29 -189.55 -87.26
N GLY A 768 -83.39 -190.26 -86.57
CA GLY A 768 -82.97 -191.61 -86.92
C GLY A 768 -84.05 -192.69 -86.75
N THR A 769 -85.12 -192.40 -85.99
CA THR A 769 -86.23 -193.35 -85.78
C THR A 769 -87.21 -193.35 -86.95
N VAL A 770 -87.58 -192.15 -87.45
CA VAL A 770 -88.51 -191.97 -88.56
C VAL A 770 -88.01 -192.65 -89.84
N GLN A 771 -86.71 -192.55 -90.13
CA GLN A 771 -86.10 -193.11 -91.33
C GLN A 771 -86.22 -194.64 -91.44
N LYS A 772 -86.25 -195.37 -90.32
CA LYS A 772 -86.42 -196.85 -90.31
C LYS A 772 -87.83 -197.28 -90.71
N GLN A 773 -88.85 -196.50 -90.34
CA GLN A 773 -90.24 -196.84 -90.62
C GLN A 773 -90.57 -196.76 -92.13
N ILE A 774 -89.90 -195.85 -92.85
CA ILE A 774 -90.02 -195.71 -94.31
C ILE A 774 -89.55 -196.99 -95.03
N GLN A 775 -88.42 -197.58 -94.63
CA GLN A 775 -87.85 -198.76 -95.28
C GLN A 775 -88.73 -200.02 -95.17
N ALA A 776 -89.54 -200.15 -94.11
CA ALA A 776 -90.39 -201.31 -93.91
C ALA A 776 -91.56 -201.39 -94.92
N ILE A 777 -92.08 -200.23 -95.35
CA ILE A 777 -93.26 -200.13 -96.23
C ILE A 777 -92.92 -200.54 -97.67
N ASP A 778 -91.73 -200.20 -98.17
CA ASP A 778 -91.33 -200.46 -99.55
C ASP A 778 -91.27 -201.96 -99.91
N GLY A 779 -91.02 -202.84 -98.91
CA GLY A 779 -90.95 -204.28 -99.12
C GLY A 779 -92.32 -204.95 -99.41
N THR A 780 -93.42 -204.39 -98.89
CA THR A 780 -94.73 -205.06 -98.90
C THR A 780 -95.47 -204.94 -100.25
N ILE A 781 -95.11 -203.96 -101.08
CA ILE A 781 -95.82 -203.64 -102.33
C ILE A 781 -95.53 -204.67 -103.45
N ALA A 782 -94.42 -205.41 -103.37
CA ALA A 782 -93.88 -206.18 -104.51
C ALA A 782 -94.56 -207.54 -104.83
N LEU A 783 -95.33 -208.13 -103.90
CA LEU A 783 -95.75 -209.56 -103.98
C LEU A 783 -97.23 -209.83 -104.31
N GLY A 784 -98.02 -208.82 -104.69
CA GLY A 784 -99.30 -209.03 -105.37
C GLY A 784 -100.54 -209.38 -104.50
N GLY A 785 -100.40 -209.44 -103.17
CA GLY A 785 -101.55 -209.30 -102.25
C GLY A 785 -102.15 -210.58 -101.65
N CYS A 786 -101.47 -211.72 -101.69
CA CYS A 786 -101.74 -212.80 -100.74
C CYS A 786 -100.92 -212.59 -99.46
N VAL A 787 -101.46 -213.00 -98.30
CA VAL A 787 -100.88 -212.77 -96.97
C VAL A 787 -100.03 -213.94 -96.52
N ALA A 788 -98.86 -213.62 -95.96
CA ALA A 788 -98.30 -214.28 -94.78
C ALA A 788 -98.16 -213.19 -93.70
#